data_AF-A0A399XYP3-F1
#
_entry.id   AF-A0A399XYP3-F1
#
_cell.length_a   1.000
_cell.length_b   1.000
_cell.length_c   1.000
_cell.angle_alpha   90.00
_cell.angle_beta   90.00
_cell.angle_gamma   90.00
#
_symmetry.space_group_name_H-M   'P 1'
#
loop_
_entity.id
_entity.type
_entity.pdbx_description
1 polymer ?
#
loop_
_entity_poly.entity_id
_entity_poly.type
_entity_poly.pdbx_seq_one_letter_code
_entity_poly.pdbx_strand_id
1 'polypeptide(L)'
;MTESTLDRAIWHLAPGRDSPRWMPRLIAGIWLLCVAVGVSYALIQPVWSVVDEGPHFGYVELVGEQFQFPRAGETLVSEQVLAIGRDRQWGWQYPRDGSLKVEGDEAPVGTGRADESQWVRANLWRFNYEAIQPPLYYLISAAVYRLTPGSALERVYAVRVLSAILASLNVLIAYRIARRISPKSRILQIGAPASFVLLQGYMFNLSQVTNDALAAPMGGLMILAMLRAIQDDLNRRDVMTIGFALGLALLTKSVLWSMPFVMTIVFWREFGLRKAFGYLKWIAGISAAVFVPWLIRNLFVYGDATGQSTMSRFLGTFFPAQRFVSPGEVWNYTWTATRHMVLSYAWGEPVWVWAYRAANVIAVYALLVFVAAGWIGWFFHRRRMRARSHHPSAERDAGGDDAESADLANNRQQPAPLLERPGMWVCGLTVLVSYLFLLVLPMLGGIAVVGRYMYPVSAAVAVGVTFGAARVVPRPKLRVAFLVLIAVAFLALNVINLVGWRDMGLTTSRVADGIAYSDGATAPSTVWYFAGGRNEGGFTQHFTILNPAPLRATATLNYFIGGGTVSRRSVEIPPGESVIVNTRLDRAGGAGAGHLSMGTMIESDVPVIAERGEYFFVSDRGWNGGSIVAGRPALTSEGFFAAGRVGGGWSEVLSFLNPGDESARVTIEYLADGRTREATLVVPARSPARVDVGSRDSGALGEPADRLSVRVQSSVPIAMERQLYRSGDRYAGGDWAPASAPSPNWTFPLVQSGPGYHPTLVVMNPSGAPGEARLRYHLGTGKVEERLAQVPPGRTDMDLEVAAGPGIGVVGAPFVLEVAFDREVIAELETSVRDSGYVDLLAQPGSNRASERWYFATGSTQPDFTQRMTIFNPSRDAQWVRITYFPGHPATLPTVHQAAVEKSVKMSAGEVLTIDVENDALGVGANQDLSVMIDADQPVFAGRMLYFIHSF
;
A
#
# COMPACT_ATOMS: atom_id res chain seq x y z
N MET A 1 -7.23 -62.73 -28.21
CA MET A 1 -6.13 -61.79 -27.93
C MET A 1 -5.90 -60.98 -29.18
N THR A 2 -6.44 -59.76 -29.25
CA THR A 2 -6.31 -58.86 -30.40
C THR A 2 -6.49 -57.42 -29.89
N GLU A 3 -5.47 -56.58 -30.14
CA GLU A 3 -5.42 -55.10 -30.16
C GLU A 3 -6.54 -54.27 -29.49
N SER A 4 -6.84 -54.45 -28.19
CA SER A 4 -7.74 -53.54 -27.46
C SER A 4 -7.22 -53.07 -26.09
N THR A 5 -5.94 -53.27 -25.81
CA THR A 5 -5.34 -53.01 -24.49
C THR A 5 -4.47 -51.75 -24.41
N LEU A 6 -4.53 -50.87 -25.42
CA LEU A 6 -3.72 -49.64 -25.49
C LEU A 6 -4.45 -48.33 -25.09
N ASP A 7 -5.75 -48.37 -24.79
CA ASP A 7 -6.53 -47.19 -24.36
C ASP A 7 -6.55 -47.02 -22.84
N ARG A 8 -5.37 -47.01 -22.22
CA ARG A 8 -5.23 -46.84 -20.76
C ARG A 8 -5.10 -45.37 -20.36
N ALA A 9 -5.88 -45.05 -19.33
CA ALA A 9 -5.68 -44.07 -18.25
C ALA A 9 -5.66 -42.56 -18.55
N ILE A 10 -6.43 -41.88 -17.69
CA ILE A 10 -6.62 -40.46 -17.35
C ILE A 10 -5.39 -39.52 -17.55
N TRP A 11 -4.19 -40.08 -17.69
CA TRP A 11 -2.91 -39.38 -17.56
C TRP A 11 -2.03 -39.36 -18.82
N HIS A 12 -2.32 -40.17 -19.86
CA HIS A 12 -1.48 -40.18 -21.07
C HIS A 12 -1.69 -38.92 -21.93
N LEU A 13 -0.57 -38.36 -22.43
CA LEU A 13 -0.53 -37.22 -23.37
C LEU A 13 -0.67 -37.66 -24.84
N ALA A 14 -0.96 -38.93 -25.11
CA ALA A 14 -0.96 -39.48 -26.46
C ALA A 14 -2.10 -38.87 -27.33
N PRO A 15 -1.80 -38.43 -28.56
CA PRO A 15 -2.81 -37.93 -29.48
C PRO A 15 -3.78 -39.05 -29.89
N GLY A 16 -5.08 -38.72 -29.96
CA GLY A 16 -6.05 -39.61 -30.61
C GLY A 16 -5.89 -39.52 -32.12
N ARG A 17 -6.32 -40.54 -32.86
CA ARG A 17 -6.14 -40.69 -34.32
C ARG A 17 -6.55 -39.47 -35.18
N ASP A 18 -7.37 -38.54 -34.67
CA ASP A 18 -7.94 -37.41 -35.44
C ASP A 18 -7.31 -36.01 -35.20
N SER A 19 -6.33 -35.86 -34.30
CA SER A 19 -5.69 -34.55 -34.06
C SER A 19 -4.49 -34.30 -35.00
N PRO A 20 -4.33 -33.09 -35.57
CA PRO A 20 -3.16 -32.77 -36.39
C PRO A 20 -1.85 -32.99 -35.61
N ARG A 21 -0.82 -33.55 -36.25
CA ARG A 21 0.48 -33.84 -35.61
C ARG A 21 1.16 -32.62 -34.97
N TRP A 22 0.82 -31.41 -35.40
CA TRP A 22 1.33 -30.16 -34.82
C TRP A 22 0.62 -29.73 -33.52
N MET A 23 -0.60 -30.20 -33.25
CA MET A 23 -1.41 -29.71 -32.13
C MET A 23 -0.75 -29.96 -30.76
N PRO A 24 -0.23 -31.16 -30.44
CA PRO A 24 0.45 -31.37 -29.16
C PRO A 24 1.69 -30.49 -28.99
N ARG A 25 2.44 -30.25 -30.08
CA ARG A 25 3.62 -29.38 -30.06
C ARG A 25 3.24 -27.92 -29.78
N LEU A 26 2.13 -27.45 -30.37
CA LEU A 26 1.63 -26.10 -30.10
C LEU A 26 1.19 -25.95 -28.63
N ILE A 27 0.44 -26.91 -28.09
CA ILE A 27 -0.02 -26.84 -26.69
C ILE A 27 1.18 -26.92 -25.73
N ALA A 28 2.18 -27.74 -26.03
CA ALA A 28 3.44 -27.75 -25.28
C ALA A 28 4.15 -26.39 -25.36
N GLY A 29 4.17 -25.74 -26.53
CA GLY A 29 4.70 -24.38 -26.68
C GLY A 29 3.95 -23.34 -25.85
N ILE A 30 2.61 -23.38 -25.82
CA ILE A 30 1.79 -22.50 -24.97
C ILE A 30 2.07 -22.75 -23.49
N TRP A 31 2.21 -24.01 -23.09
CA TRP A 31 2.54 -24.38 -21.71
C TRP A 31 3.93 -23.88 -21.31
N LEU A 32 4.95 -24.11 -22.13
CA LEU A 32 6.31 -23.59 -21.89
C LEU A 32 6.35 -22.06 -21.84
N LEU A 33 5.58 -21.38 -22.69
CA LEU A 33 5.43 -19.93 -22.63
C LEU A 33 4.78 -19.49 -21.31
N CYS A 34 3.76 -20.20 -20.85
CA CYS A 34 3.11 -19.93 -19.57
C CYS A 34 4.05 -20.15 -18.38
N VAL A 35 4.90 -21.20 -18.42
CA VAL A 35 5.99 -21.40 -17.45
C VAL A 35 6.98 -20.24 -17.51
N ALA A 36 7.44 -19.85 -18.70
CA ALA A 36 8.39 -18.75 -18.85
C ALA A 36 7.84 -17.42 -18.29
N VAL A 37 6.56 -17.11 -18.56
CA VAL A 37 5.87 -15.94 -18.01
C VAL A 37 5.76 -16.04 -16.48
N GLY A 38 5.33 -17.19 -15.95
CA GLY A 38 5.22 -17.41 -14.51
C GLY A 38 6.56 -17.31 -13.77
N VAL A 39 7.63 -17.88 -14.33
CA VAL A 39 8.99 -17.77 -13.78
C VAL A 39 9.50 -16.33 -13.87
N SER A 40 9.24 -15.63 -14.98
CA SER A 40 9.60 -14.22 -15.10
C SER A 40 8.93 -13.39 -14.01
N TYR A 41 7.64 -13.63 -13.76
CA TYR A 41 6.96 -13.01 -12.63
C TYR A 41 7.63 -13.40 -11.31
N ALA A 42 7.75 -14.69 -10.98
CA ALA A 42 8.39 -15.16 -9.74
C ALA A 42 9.71 -14.44 -9.39
N LEU A 43 10.53 -14.14 -10.41
CA LEU A 43 11.82 -13.48 -10.28
C LEU A 43 11.75 -11.95 -10.19
N ILE A 44 10.82 -11.31 -10.92
CA ILE A 44 10.77 -9.85 -11.06
C ILE A 44 9.90 -9.21 -9.96
N GLN A 45 8.86 -9.88 -9.45
CA GLN A 45 8.06 -9.30 -8.34
C GLN A 45 8.92 -9.16 -7.08
N PRO A 46 8.86 -8.00 -6.39
CA PRO A 46 9.46 -7.87 -5.08
C PRO A 46 9.00 -8.98 -4.14
N VAL A 47 9.87 -9.27 -3.19
CA VAL A 47 9.68 -10.36 -2.27
C VAL A 47 8.72 -9.92 -1.19
N TRP A 48 7.71 -10.76 -1.01
CA TRP A 48 6.43 -10.53 -0.35
C TRP A 48 5.42 -9.77 -1.20
N SER A 49 4.40 -10.52 -1.59
CA SER A 49 3.08 -9.99 -1.92
C SER A 49 2.53 -9.14 -0.78
N VAL A 50 1.74 -8.14 -1.14
CA VAL A 50 1.18 -7.13 -0.23
C VAL A 50 0.34 -7.74 0.90
N VAL A 51 -0.21 -8.95 0.73
CA VAL A 51 -1.23 -9.50 1.64
C VAL A 51 -0.73 -10.63 2.53
N ASP A 52 -0.23 -11.75 1.99
CA ASP A 52 -0.08 -13.00 2.76
C ASP A 52 1.08 -13.93 2.35
N GLU A 53 2.00 -13.52 1.47
CA GLU A 53 3.07 -14.43 0.97
C GLU A 53 4.07 -14.85 2.05
N GLY A 54 4.48 -13.92 2.93
CA GLY A 54 5.40 -14.19 4.04
C GLY A 54 4.91 -15.32 4.96
N PRO A 55 3.67 -15.25 5.50
CA PRO A 55 3.06 -16.34 6.26
C PRO A 55 2.97 -17.68 5.52
N HIS A 56 2.66 -17.69 4.22
CA HIS A 56 2.69 -18.93 3.41
C HIS A 56 4.10 -19.53 3.38
N PHE A 57 5.13 -18.71 3.19
CA PHE A 57 6.52 -19.18 3.20
C PHE A 57 6.97 -19.63 4.60
N GLY A 58 6.58 -18.92 5.67
CA GLY A 58 6.83 -19.34 7.04
C GLY A 58 6.18 -20.68 7.39
N TYR A 59 5.03 -21.02 6.78
CA TYR A 59 4.45 -22.36 6.88
C TYR A 59 5.38 -23.38 6.20
N VAL A 60 5.78 -23.12 4.95
CA VAL A 60 6.69 -24.00 4.19
C VAL A 60 7.99 -24.27 4.96
N GLU A 61 8.59 -23.23 5.52
CA GLU A 61 9.79 -23.32 6.34
C GLU A 61 9.58 -24.20 7.58
N LEU A 62 8.53 -23.96 8.37
CA LEU A 62 8.29 -24.73 9.58
C LEU A 62 8.10 -26.23 9.30
N VAL A 63 7.37 -26.57 8.24
CA VAL A 63 7.22 -27.96 7.79
C VAL A 63 8.55 -28.50 7.28
N GLY A 64 9.29 -27.70 6.52
CA GLY A 64 10.57 -28.03 5.93
C GLY A 64 11.67 -28.26 6.96
N GLU A 65 11.68 -27.54 8.07
CA GLU A 65 12.74 -27.63 9.08
C GLU A 65 12.34 -28.53 10.26
N GLN A 66 11.11 -28.41 10.75
CA GLN A 66 10.68 -29.03 12.01
C GLN A 66 9.67 -30.17 11.82
N PHE A 67 9.17 -30.40 10.60
CA PHE A 67 8.07 -31.35 10.32
C PHE A 67 6.83 -31.11 11.18
N GLN A 68 6.56 -29.83 11.50
CA GLN A 68 5.40 -29.42 12.30
C GLN A 68 4.46 -28.55 11.47
N PHE A 69 3.17 -28.60 11.81
CA PHE A 69 2.17 -27.69 11.25
C PHE A 69 2.00 -26.49 12.17
N PRO A 70 1.97 -25.26 11.62
CA PRO A 70 1.74 -24.08 12.42
C PRO A 70 0.33 -24.08 13.03
N ARG A 71 0.14 -23.26 14.05
CA ARG A 71 -1.13 -23.04 14.76
C ARG A 71 -1.48 -21.56 14.69
N ALA A 72 -2.66 -21.25 14.19
CA ALA A 72 -3.10 -19.88 14.02
C ALA A 72 -3.19 -19.18 15.38
N GLY A 73 -2.55 -18.01 15.50
CA GLY A 73 -2.52 -17.22 16.74
C GLY A 73 -1.50 -17.67 17.79
N GLU A 74 -0.85 -18.82 17.60
CA GLU A 74 0.21 -19.32 18.50
C GLU A 74 1.58 -19.31 17.79
N THR A 75 1.63 -19.79 16.55
CA THR A 75 2.89 -19.91 15.82
C THR A 75 3.28 -18.58 15.20
N LEU A 76 4.48 -18.13 15.55
CA LEU A 76 5.10 -16.94 15.00
C LEU A 76 5.79 -17.23 13.66
N VAL A 77 5.86 -16.23 12.80
CA VAL A 77 6.72 -16.23 11.61
C VAL A 77 8.17 -16.08 12.08
N SER A 78 9.11 -16.82 11.48
CA SER A 78 10.51 -16.80 11.91
C SER A 78 11.19 -15.46 11.62
N GLU A 79 12.21 -15.13 12.41
CA GLU A 79 13.05 -13.94 12.16
C GLU A 79 13.72 -13.95 10.78
N GLN A 80 14.01 -15.14 10.21
CA GLN A 80 14.56 -15.23 8.86
C GLN A 80 13.58 -14.72 7.80
N VAL A 81 12.30 -15.08 7.93
CA VAL A 81 11.25 -14.61 7.02
C VAL A 81 10.95 -13.13 7.22
N LEU A 82 10.92 -12.68 8.48
CA LEU A 82 10.72 -11.26 8.84
C LEU A 82 11.87 -10.37 8.32
N ALA A 83 13.12 -10.83 8.42
CA ALA A 83 14.29 -10.09 7.94
C ALA A 83 14.24 -9.80 6.44
N ILE A 84 13.79 -10.76 5.62
CA ILE A 84 13.61 -10.54 4.17
C ILE A 84 12.64 -9.38 3.90
N GLY A 85 11.61 -9.21 4.73
CA GLY A 85 10.61 -8.17 4.58
C GLY A 85 11.08 -6.79 5.08
N ARG A 86 11.95 -6.74 6.10
CA ARG A 86 12.58 -5.50 6.56
C ARG A 86 13.41 -4.82 5.48
N ASP A 87 14.21 -5.60 4.75
CA ASP A 87 15.20 -5.08 3.80
C ASP A 87 14.61 -4.64 2.46
N ARG A 88 13.35 -5.00 2.17
CA ARG A 88 12.74 -4.84 0.83
C ARG A 88 11.32 -4.25 0.83
N GLN A 89 10.92 -3.65 1.97
CA GLN A 89 9.62 -3.08 2.35
C GLN A 89 8.55 -3.03 1.23
N TRP A 90 7.98 -4.19 0.89
CA TRP A 90 6.76 -4.30 0.08
C TRP A 90 5.71 -5.12 0.84
N GLY A 91 4.51 -4.54 1.04
CA GLY A 91 3.45 -5.15 1.84
C GLY A 91 3.44 -4.70 3.31
N TRP A 92 3.46 -5.65 4.25
CA TRP A 92 3.49 -5.35 5.68
C TRP A 92 4.78 -4.63 6.07
N GLN A 93 4.67 -3.64 6.97
CA GLN A 93 5.84 -3.05 7.60
C GLN A 93 6.32 -3.91 8.75
N TYR A 94 7.58 -4.34 8.66
CA TYR A 94 8.25 -5.11 9.69
C TYR A 94 9.09 -4.14 10.54
N PRO A 95 9.08 -4.27 11.88
CA PRO A 95 9.96 -3.49 12.74
C PRO A 95 11.42 -3.69 12.32
N ARG A 96 12.16 -2.58 12.13
CA ARG A 96 13.51 -2.58 11.54
C ARG A 96 14.59 -3.24 12.42
N ASP A 97 14.37 -3.33 13.73
CA ASP A 97 15.24 -4.05 14.67
C ASP A 97 14.75 -5.49 14.90
N GLY A 98 15.61 -6.49 14.68
CA GLY A 98 15.33 -7.92 14.91
C GLY A 98 15.49 -8.38 16.36
N SER A 99 16.03 -7.52 17.24
CA SER A 99 16.11 -7.77 18.68
C SER A 99 14.86 -7.33 19.44
N LEU A 100 13.93 -6.68 18.74
CA LEU A 100 12.63 -6.27 19.27
C LEU A 100 11.76 -7.45 19.67
N LYS A 101 11.80 -7.77 20.97
CA LYS A 101 10.63 -8.34 21.62
C LYS A 101 9.61 -7.23 21.78
N VAL A 102 8.65 -7.15 20.85
CA VAL A 102 7.48 -6.28 21.00
C VAL A 102 6.72 -6.77 22.24
N GLU A 103 6.74 -5.99 23.33
CA GLU A 103 6.09 -6.34 24.58
C GLU A 103 4.63 -6.80 24.37
N GLY A 104 4.31 -7.96 24.94
CA GLY A 104 3.01 -8.63 24.85
C GLY A 104 2.97 -9.75 23.82
N ASP A 105 3.48 -10.93 24.20
CA ASP A 105 3.31 -12.17 23.44
C ASP A 105 1.82 -12.56 23.32
N GLU A 106 0.99 -12.07 24.24
CA GLU A 106 -0.44 -12.37 24.33
C GLU A 106 -1.31 -11.16 23.96
N ALA A 107 -2.45 -11.42 23.29
CA ALA A 107 -3.45 -10.39 23.02
C ALA A 107 -3.97 -9.83 24.36
N PRO A 108 -4.17 -8.51 24.51
CA PRO A 108 -4.68 -7.92 25.74
C PRO A 108 -5.98 -8.62 26.17
N VAL A 109 -5.93 -9.31 27.32
CA VAL A 109 -7.08 -10.06 27.83
C VAL A 109 -7.98 -9.09 28.61
N GLY A 110 -9.26 -9.00 28.22
CA GLY A 110 -10.26 -8.19 28.94
C GLY A 110 -10.35 -6.72 28.54
N THR A 111 -9.66 -6.28 27.48
CA THR A 111 -9.82 -4.92 26.92
C THR A 111 -11.05 -4.82 26.02
N GLY A 112 -11.48 -3.59 25.69
CA GLY A 112 -12.57 -3.37 24.75
C GLY A 112 -12.25 -3.94 23.36
N ARG A 113 -13.29 -4.27 22.57
CA ARG A 113 -13.16 -4.83 21.21
C ARG A 113 -12.32 -3.95 20.26
N ALA A 114 -12.27 -2.65 20.50
CA ALA A 114 -11.47 -1.70 19.73
C ALA A 114 -9.96 -1.89 19.96
N ASP A 115 -9.55 -2.07 21.22
CA ASP A 115 -8.14 -2.22 21.61
C ASP A 115 -7.58 -3.56 21.11
N GLU A 116 -8.36 -4.65 21.24
CA GLU A 116 -8.00 -5.95 20.66
C GLU A 116 -7.85 -5.86 19.14
N SER A 117 -8.75 -5.11 18.47
CA SER A 117 -8.67 -4.92 17.02
C SER A 117 -7.43 -4.13 16.59
N GLN A 118 -7.07 -3.09 17.33
CA GLN A 118 -5.85 -2.31 17.05
C GLN A 118 -4.59 -3.14 17.30
N TRP A 119 -4.56 -3.92 18.39
CA TRP A 119 -3.45 -4.82 18.68
C TRP A 119 -3.25 -5.85 17.58
N VAL A 120 -4.32 -6.52 17.13
CA VAL A 120 -4.24 -7.50 16.04
C VAL A 120 -3.73 -6.82 14.77
N ARG A 121 -4.28 -5.64 14.43
CA ARG A 121 -3.89 -4.94 13.21
C ARG A 121 -2.40 -4.61 13.16
N ALA A 122 -1.84 -4.27 14.31
CA ALA A 122 -0.45 -3.86 14.38
C ALA A 122 0.50 -5.06 14.56
N ASN A 123 0.01 -6.26 14.94
CA ASN A 123 0.84 -7.44 15.19
C ASN A 123 0.62 -8.59 14.19
N LEU A 124 -0.39 -8.54 13.33
CA LEU A 124 -0.77 -9.67 12.50
C LEU A 124 0.40 -10.25 11.70
N TRP A 125 1.31 -9.39 11.22
CA TRP A 125 2.52 -9.75 10.48
C TRP A 125 3.43 -10.76 11.21
N ARG A 126 3.36 -10.84 12.55
CA ARG A 126 4.18 -11.74 13.36
C ARG A 126 3.61 -13.15 13.44
N PHE A 127 2.32 -13.32 13.18
CA PHE A 127 1.63 -14.60 13.33
C PHE A 127 1.49 -15.30 11.99
N ASN A 128 1.65 -16.63 12.01
CA ASN A 128 1.31 -17.45 10.86
C ASN A 128 -0.21 -17.69 10.82
N TYR A 129 -0.97 -16.68 10.38
CA TYR A 129 -2.43 -16.79 10.27
C TYR A 129 -2.87 -17.72 9.12
N GLU A 130 -1.98 -18.05 8.18
CA GLU A 130 -2.24 -19.06 7.14
C GLU A 130 -2.21 -20.51 7.67
N ALA A 131 -1.95 -20.70 8.97
CA ALA A 131 -1.91 -22.01 9.62
C ALA A 131 -3.21 -22.82 9.60
N ILE A 132 -4.35 -22.20 9.30
CA ILE A 132 -5.62 -22.93 9.12
C ILE A 132 -5.74 -23.59 7.74
N GLN A 133 -4.87 -23.23 6.79
CA GLN A 133 -4.93 -23.74 5.43
C GLN A 133 -4.58 -25.22 5.38
N PRO A 134 -5.29 -26.01 4.55
CA PRO A 134 -4.96 -27.41 4.34
C PRO A 134 -3.51 -27.63 3.84
N PRO A 135 -2.84 -28.73 4.26
CA PRO A 135 -1.37 -28.79 4.25
C PRO A 135 -0.72 -29.20 2.91
N LEU A 136 -1.46 -29.63 1.89
CA LEU A 136 -0.87 -30.33 0.73
C LEU A 136 0.16 -29.50 -0.04
N TYR A 137 -0.17 -28.24 -0.33
CA TYR A 137 0.77 -27.34 -1.02
C TYR A 137 2.05 -27.12 -0.23
N TYR A 138 1.93 -26.95 1.10
CA TYR A 138 3.07 -26.70 1.98
C TYR A 138 3.96 -27.92 2.11
N LEU A 139 3.40 -29.14 2.15
CA LEU A 139 4.17 -30.39 2.16
C LEU A 139 5.00 -30.56 0.88
N ILE A 140 4.43 -30.25 -0.28
CA ILE A 140 5.15 -30.33 -1.56
C ILE A 140 6.24 -29.24 -1.62
N SER A 141 5.90 -28.02 -1.19
CA SER A 141 6.83 -26.89 -1.19
C SER A 141 7.98 -27.07 -0.21
N ALA A 142 7.72 -27.70 0.94
CA ALA A 142 8.73 -28.01 1.95
C ALA A 142 9.81 -28.95 1.42
N ALA A 143 9.46 -29.89 0.52
CA ALA A 143 10.45 -30.72 -0.16
C ALA A 143 11.39 -29.88 -1.04
N VAL A 144 10.85 -28.92 -1.81
CA VAL A 144 11.66 -28.01 -2.64
C VAL A 144 12.50 -27.08 -1.77
N TYR A 145 11.93 -26.54 -0.69
CA TYR A 145 12.64 -25.73 0.30
C TYR A 145 13.87 -26.48 0.84
N ARG A 146 13.72 -27.74 1.26
CA ARG A 146 14.82 -28.55 1.81
C ARG A 146 15.87 -28.94 0.78
N LEU A 147 15.48 -29.17 -0.47
CA LEU A 147 16.38 -29.54 -1.54
C LEU A 147 17.15 -28.33 -2.12
N THR A 148 16.70 -27.11 -1.82
CA THR A 148 17.32 -25.88 -2.31
C THR A 148 18.42 -25.43 -1.35
N PRO A 149 19.71 -25.51 -1.74
CA PRO A 149 20.79 -24.96 -0.93
C PRO A 149 20.76 -23.43 -0.96
N GLY A 150 21.40 -22.80 0.02
CA GLY A 150 21.54 -21.36 0.09
C GLY A 150 20.69 -20.68 1.16
N SER A 151 20.57 -19.37 1.03
CA SER A 151 19.85 -18.43 1.89
C SER A 151 18.33 -18.64 1.86
N ALA A 152 17.64 -18.11 2.88
CA ALA A 152 16.17 -18.11 2.92
C ALA A 152 15.56 -17.45 1.67
N LEU A 153 16.20 -16.40 1.14
CA LEU A 153 15.77 -15.71 -0.08
C LEU A 153 15.82 -16.62 -1.32
N GLU A 154 16.90 -17.38 -1.51
CA GLU A 154 17.01 -18.33 -2.62
C GLU A 154 15.95 -19.42 -2.53
N ARG A 155 15.65 -19.88 -1.31
CA ARG A 155 14.55 -20.82 -1.06
C ARG A 155 13.18 -20.22 -1.39
N VAL A 156 12.93 -18.92 -1.13
CA VAL A 156 11.70 -18.23 -1.55
C VAL A 156 11.54 -18.30 -3.06
N TYR A 157 12.58 -17.92 -3.82
CA TYR A 157 12.51 -17.96 -5.29
C TYR A 157 12.32 -19.38 -5.83
N ALA A 158 12.96 -20.39 -5.23
CA ALA A 158 12.74 -21.78 -5.62
C ALA A 158 11.28 -22.23 -5.42
N VAL A 159 10.66 -21.86 -4.29
CA VAL A 159 9.24 -22.15 -4.03
C VAL A 159 8.32 -21.36 -4.97
N ARG A 160 8.64 -20.09 -5.29
CA ARG A 160 7.90 -19.31 -6.30
C ARG A 160 7.95 -19.96 -7.69
N VAL A 161 9.11 -20.45 -8.11
CA VAL A 161 9.27 -21.20 -9.38
C VAL A 161 8.43 -22.47 -9.36
N LEU A 162 8.40 -23.20 -8.25
CA LEU A 162 7.49 -24.34 -8.07
C LEU A 162 6.02 -23.92 -8.25
N SER A 163 5.59 -22.85 -7.60
CA SER A 163 4.22 -22.31 -7.73
C SER A 163 3.87 -22.00 -9.19
N ALA A 164 4.76 -21.32 -9.91
CA ALA A 164 4.58 -21.01 -11.33
C ALA A 164 4.43 -22.30 -12.18
N ILE A 165 5.25 -23.32 -11.92
CA ILE A 165 5.18 -24.61 -12.60
C ILE A 165 3.85 -25.32 -12.29
N LEU A 166 3.45 -25.39 -11.03
CA LEU A 166 2.19 -26.03 -10.61
C LEU A 166 0.98 -25.34 -11.27
N ALA A 167 0.94 -24.01 -11.23
CA ALA A 167 -0.12 -23.23 -11.86
C ALA A 167 -0.19 -23.46 -13.37
N SER A 168 0.96 -23.57 -14.04
CA SER A 168 1.03 -23.75 -15.50
C SER A 168 0.40 -25.06 -15.98
N LEU A 169 0.32 -26.10 -15.14
CA LEU A 169 -0.31 -27.38 -15.48
C LEU A 169 -1.78 -27.21 -15.89
N ASN A 170 -2.42 -26.15 -15.43
CA ASN A 170 -3.80 -25.85 -15.77
C ASN A 170 -4.00 -25.54 -17.26
N VAL A 171 -2.94 -25.13 -17.99
CA VAL A 171 -2.94 -25.02 -19.46
C VAL A 171 -3.24 -26.38 -20.10
N LEU A 172 -2.55 -27.43 -19.65
CA LEU A 172 -2.73 -28.79 -20.17
C LEU A 172 -4.11 -29.34 -19.80
N ILE A 173 -4.60 -29.02 -18.61
CA ILE A 173 -5.92 -29.44 -18.14
C ILE A 173 -7.03 -28.74 -18.93
N ALA A 174 -6.92 -27.43 -19.16
CA ALA A 174 -7.87 -26.67 -19.96
C ALA A 174 -7.92 -27.16 -21.42
N TYR A 175 -6.78 -27.53 -22.02
CA TYR A 175 -6.75 -28.20 -23.32
C TYR A 175 -7.56 -29.52 -23.30
N ARG A 176 -7.37 -30.36 -22.27
CA ARG A 176 -8.10 -31.64 -22.15
C ARG A 176 -9.60 -31.43 -21.96
N ILE A 177 -10.00 -30.46 -21.13
CA ILE A 177 -11.40 -30.07 -20.94
C ILE A 177 -11.99 -29.60 -22.28
N ALA A 178 -11.33 -28.65 -22.96
CA ALA A 178 -11.76 -28.13 -24.25
C ALA A 178 -11.93 -29.24 -25.31
N ARG A 179 -10.98 -30.18 -25.37
CA ARG A 179 -11.02 -31.31 -26.30
C ARG A 179 -12.17 -32.27 -26.00
N ARG A 180 -12.48 -32.54 -24.73
CA ARG A 180 -13.61 -33.40 -24.34
C ARG A 180 -14.97 -32.74 -24.60
N ILE A 181 -15.06 -31.41 -24.50
CA ILE A 181 -16.30 -30.67 -24.73
C ILE A 181 -16.55 -30.46 -26.23
N SER A 182 -15.53 -30.05 -26.99
CA SER A 182 -15.63 -29.80 -28.43
C SER A 182 -14.40 -30.33 -29.18
N PRO A 183 -14.38 -31.64 -29.50
CA PRO A 183 -13.24 -32.30 -30.16
C PRO A 183 -12.90 -31.73 -31.54
N LYS A 184 -13.88 -31.11 -32.22
CA LYS A 184 -13.70 -30.52 -33.56
C LYS A 184 -13.33 -29.02 -33.53
N SER A 185 -13.54 -28.33 -32.40
CA SER A 185 -13.28 -26.89 -32.31
C SER A 185 -11.81 -26.61 -31.96
N ARG A 186 -11.00 -26.34 -32.99
CA ARG A 186 -9.61 -25.90 -32.81
C ARG A 186 -9.51 -24.59 -32.03
N ILE A 187 -10.48 -23.69 -32.21
CA ILE A 187 -10.54 -22.42 -31.49
C ILE A 187 -10.67 -22.66 -29.99
N LEU A 188 -11.53 -23.60 -29.57
CA LEU A 188 -11.69 -23.91 -28.16
C LEU A 188 -10.44 -24.59 -27.59
N GLN A 189 -9.86 -25.51 -28.35
CA GLN A 189 -8.66 -26.27 -27.95
C GLN A 189 -7.40 -25.41 -27.83
N ILE A 190 -7.29 -24.31 -28.58
CA ILE A 190 -6.15 -23.39 -28.51
C ILE A 190 -6.44 -22.19 -27.60
N GLY A 191 -7.64 -21.61 -27.70
CA GLY A 191 -7.99 -20.40 -26.95
C GLY A 191 -8.10 -20.61 -25.44
N ALA A 192 -8.66 -21.74 -25.00
CA ALA A 192 -8.77 -22.04 -23.57
C ALA A 192 -7.40 -22.20 -22.88
N PRO A 193 -6.41 -22.94 -23.42
CA PRO A 193 -5.06 -22.92 -22.85
C PRO A 193 -4.34 -21.57 -23.03
N ALA A 194 -4.53 -20.87 -24.15
CA ALA A 194 -3.87 -19.58 -24.40
C ALA A 194 -4.32 -18.47 -23.43
N SER A 195 -5.54 -18.54 -22.87
CA SER A 195 -6.03 -17.51 -21.94
C SER A 195 -5.19 -17.39 -20.67
N PHE A 196 -4.48 -18.45 -20.24
CA PHE A 196 -3.60 -18.40 -19.06
C PHE A 196 -2.32 -17.61 -19.28
N VAL A 197 -1.93 -17.40 -20.55
CA VAL A 197 -0.83 -16.50 -20.92
C VAL A 197 -1.34 -15.06 -21.09
N LEU A 198 -2.59 -14.90 -21.53
CA LEU A 198 -3.20 -13.59 -21.80
C LEU A 198 -3.73 -12.89 -20.54
N LEU A 199 -4.20 -13.64 -19.54
CA LEU A 199 -4.69 -13.09 -18.27
C LEU A 199 -3.51 -12.86 -17.33
N GLN A 200 -3.01 -11.63 -17.29
CA GLN A 200 -1.90 -11.23 -16.42
C GLN A 200 -2.08 -11.68 -14.98
N GLY A 201 -3.28 -11.51 -14.42
CA GLY A 201 -3.55 -11.83 -13.03
C GLY A 201 -3.30 -13.27 -12.65
N TYR A 202 -3.48 -14.20 -13.60
CA TYR A 202 -3.28 -15.63 -13.33
C TYR A 202 -1.85 -15.92 -12.90
N MET A 203 -0.86 -15.64 -13.75
CA MET A 203 0.54 -15.91 -13.41
C MET A 203 1.13 -14.89 -12.44
N PHE A 204 0.64 -13.65 -12.43
CA PHE A 204 1.07 -12.65 -11.46
C PHE A 204 0.81 -13.12 -10.01
N ASN A 205 -0.42 -13.56 -9.73
CA ASN A 205 -0.78 -14.02 -8.39
C ASN A 205 -0.26 -15.44 -8.07
N LEU A 206 -0.27 -16.36 -9.04
CA LEU A 206 0.05 -17.78 -8.78
C LEU A 206 1.55 -18.12 -8.84
N SER A 207 2.41 -17.18 -9.24
CA SER A 207 3.86 -17.36 -9.15
C SER A 207 4.44 -16.92 -7.80
N GLN A 208 3.61 -16.39 -6.90
CA GLN A 208 3.95 -16.13 -5.50
C GLN A 208 3.96 -17.44 -4.69
N VAL A 209 4.49 -17.40 -3.47
CA VAL A 209 4.32 -18.51 -2.51
C VAL A 209 2.87 -18.54 -2.03
N THR A 210 2.02 -19.36 -2.67
CA THR A 210 0.59 -19.47 -2.37
C THR A 210 0.04 -20.85 -2.69
N ASN A 211 -0.88 -21.34 -1.85
CA ASN A 211 -1.63 -22.56 -2.11
C ASN A 211 -2.61 -22.46 -3.30
N ASP A 212 -2.88 -21.26 -3.82
CA ASP A 212 -3.65 -21.06 -5.06
C ASP A 212 -3.00 -21.70 -6.28
N ALA A 213 -1.66 -21.75 -6.30
CA ALA A 213 -0.88 -22.32 -7.39
C ALA A 213 -1.20 -23.81 -7.63
N LEU A 214 -1.42 -24.57 -6.55
CA LEU A 214 -1.86 -25.96 -6.61
C LEU A 214 -3.38 -26.08 -6.70
N ALA A 215 -4.13 -25.16 -6.10
CA ALA A 215 -5.60 -25.22 -6.10
C ALA A 215 -6.19 -25.09 -7.51
N ALA A 216 -5.57 -24.26 -8.37
CA ALA A 216 -5.99 -24.06 -9.75
C ALA A 216 -6.02 -25.37 -10.60
N PRO A 217 -4.92 -26.12 -10.75
CA PRO A 217 -4.94 -27.39 -11.46
C PRO A 217 -5.80 -28.45 -10.76
N MET A 218 -5.88 -28.48 -9.42
CA MET A 218 -6.75 -29.43 -8.72
C MET A 218 -8.23 -29.25 -9.05
N GLY A 219 -8.71 -27.99 -9.10
CA GLY A 219 -10.09 -27.71 -9.53
C GLY A 219 -10.33 -28.06 -11.00
N GLY A 220 -9.34 -27.83 -11.88
CA GLY A 220 -9.37 -28.31 -13.26
C GLY A 220 -9.49 -29.83 -13.38
N LEU A 221 -8.76 -30.60 -12.56
CA LEU A 221 -8.86 -32.05 -12.51
C LEU A 221 -10.24 -32.53 -12.04
N MET A 222 -10.87 -31.82 -11.10
CA MET A 222 -12.25 -32.14 -10.67
C MET A 222 -13.25 -31.94 -11.80
N ILE A 223 -13.11 -30.87 -12.60
CA ILE A 223 -13.91 -30.67 -13.81
C ILE A 223 -13.70 -31.81 -14.80
N LEU A 224 -12.44 -32.21 -15.03
CA LEU A 224 -12.12 -33.31 -15.94
C LEU A 224 -12.70 -34.64 -15.46
N ALA A 225 -12.68 -34.91 -14.15
CA ALA A 225 -13.29 -36.09 -13.55
C ALA A 225 -14.81 -36.13 -13.76
N MET A 226 -15.50 -34.99 -13.57
CA MET A 226 -16.93 -34.88 -13.82
C MET A 226 -17.26 -35.05 -15.31
N LEU A 227 -16.48 -34.46 -16.21
CA LEU A 227 -16.64 -34.67 -17.65
C LEU A 227 -16.38 -36.12 -18.05
N ARG A 228 -15.42 -36.80 -17.42
CA ARG A 228 -15.18 -38.22 -17.65
C ARG A 228 -16.35 -39.07 -17.20
N ALA A 229 -16.90 -38.80 -16.02
CA ALA A 229 -18.06 -39.52 -15.51
C ALA A 229 -19.24 -39.48 -16.49
N ILE A 230 -19.57 -38.31 -17.03
CA ILE A 230 -20.76 -38.16 -17.89
C ILE A 230 -20.54 -38.63 -19.34
N GLN A 231 -19.30 -38.85 -19.76
CA GLN A 231 -18.94 -39.22 -21.14
C GLN A 231 -18.51 -40.69 -21.28
N ASP A 232 -17.88 -41.23 -20.23
CA ASP A 232 -17.28 -42.56 -20.20
C ASP A 232 -17.86 -43.35 -19.01
N ASP A 233 -17.99 -44.68 -19.11
CA ASP A 233 -18.35 -45.50 -17.94
C ASP A 233 -17.21 -45.55 -16.92
N LEU A 234 -17.52 -45.27 -15.66
CA LEU A 234 -16.54 -45.29 -14.57
C LEU A 234 -16.32 -46.72 -14.07
N ASN A 235 -15.09 -47.22 -14.16
CA ASN A 235 -14.70 -48.47 -13.50
C ASN A 235 -14.26 -48.22 -12.04
N ARG A 236 -14.00 -49.30 -11.30
CA ARG A 236 -13.56 -49.22 -9.89
C ARG A 236 -12.29 -48.39 -9.69
N ARG A 237 -11.34 -48.47 -10.62
CA ARG A 237 -10.09 -47.68 -10.56
C ARG A 237 -10.36 -46.20 -10.80
N ASP A 238 -11.26 -45.85 -11.71
CA ASP A 238 -11.66 -44.46 -11.92
C ASP A 238 -12.30 -43.87 -10.65
N VAL A 239 -13.22 -44.61 -10.02
CA VAL A 239 -13.86 -44.20 -8.75
C VAL A 239 -12.81 -43.98 -7.65
N MET A 240 -11.85 -44.90 -7.52
CA MET A 240 -10.74 -44.76 -6.55
C MET A 240 -9.86 -43.55 -6.85
N THR A 241 -9.51 -43.34 -8.13
CA THR A 241 -8.67 -42.22 -8.55
C THR A 241 -9.36 -40.88 -8.31
N ILE A 242 -10.66 -40.79 -8.63
CA ILE A 242 -11.46 -39.57 -8.42
C ILE A 242 -11.62 -39.29 -6.93
N GLY A 243 -11.93 -40.30 -6.11
CA GLY A 243 -12.02 -40.13 -4.65
C GLY A 243 -10.71 -39.66 -4.02
N PHE A 244 -9.59 -40.26 -4.41
CA PHE A 244 -8.26 -39.85 -3.91
C PHE A 244 -7.89 -38.43 -4.36
N ALA A 245 -8.09 -38.12 -5.65
CA ALA A 245 -7.83 -36.78 -6.19
C ALA A 245 -8.73 -35.71 -5.55
N LEU A 246 -9.99 -36.03 -5.25
CA LEU A 246 -10.88 -35.15 -4.49
C LEU A 246 -10.33 -34.93 -3.07
N GLY A 247 -9.89 -35.98 -2.38
CA GLY A 247 -9.25 -35.85 -1.07
C GLY A 247 -8.04 -34.90 -1.09
N LEU A 248 -7.17 -35.03 -2.08
CA LEU A 248 -6.02 -34.13 -2.28
C LEU A 248 -6.44 -32.69 -2.61
N ALA A 249 -7.47 -32.51 -3.43
CA ALA A 249 -8.03 -31.19 -3.75
C ALA A 249 -8.56 -30.50 -2.47
N LEU A 250 -9.29 -31.23 -1.62
CA LEU A 250 -9.79 -30.73 -0.34
C LEU A 250 -8.64 -30.41 0.65
N LEU A 251 -7.53 -31.16 0.58
CA LEU A 251 -6.29 -30.90 1.32
C LEU A 251 -5.41 -29.77 0.74
N THR A 252 -5.83 -29.13 -0.36
CA THR A 252 -5.07 -28.04 -0.98
C THR A 252 -5.54 -26.66 -0.51
N LYS A 253 -6.86 -26.40 -0.61
CA LYS A 253 -7.44 -25.10 -0.27
C LYS A 253 -8.93 -25.22 0.04
N SER A 254 -9.43 -24.44 0.98
CA SER A 254 -10.84 -24.45 1.41
C SER A 254 -11.84 -24.14 0.29
N VAL A 255 -11.47 -23.35 -0.71
CA VAL A 255 -12.33 -23.05 -1.87
C VAL A 255 -12.71 -24.31 -2.65
N LEU A 256 -11.86 -25.33 -2.66
CA LEU A 256 -12.14 -26.62 -3.32
C LEU A 256 -13.19 -27.46 -2.58
N TRP A 257 -13.62 -27.05 -1.38
CA TRP A 257 -14.71 -27.70 -0.63
C TRP A 257 -16.07 -27.50 -1.31
N SER A 258 -16.17 -26.64 -2.33
CA SER A 258 -17.34 -26.56 -3.21
C SER A 258 -17.49 -27.79 -4.15
N MET A 259 -16.39 -28.48 -4.47
CA MET A 259 -16.36 -29.53 -5.49
C MET A 259 -17.24 -30.75 -5.19
N PRO A 260 -17.34 -31.26 -3.94
CA PRO A 260 -18.28 -32.32 -3.60
C PRO A 260 -19.74 -31.95 -3.91
N PHE A 261 -20.15 -30.69 -3.71
CA PHE A 261 -21.51 -30.23 -4.02
C PHE A 261 -21.76 -30.23 -5.52
N VAL A 262 -20.82 -29.72 -6.31
CA VAL A 262 -20.89 -29.74 -7.78
C VAL A 262 -20.96 -31.17 -8.30
N MET A 263 -20.08 -32.06 -7.84
CA MET A 263 -20.06 -33.47 -8.21
C MET A 263 -21.40 -34.16 -7.86
N THR A 264 -21.96 -33.89 -6.69
CA THR A 264 -23.23 -34.47 -6.27
C THR A 264 -24.36 -34.06 -7.22
N ILE A 265 -24.44 -32.76 -7.56
CA ILE A 265 -25.46 -32.24 -8.48
C ILE A 265 -25.28 -32.84 -9.89
N VAL A 266 -24.04 -32.90 -10.40
CA VAL A 266 -23.72 -33.54 -11.70
C VAL A 266 -24.19 -34.99 -11.71
N PHE A 267 -23.74 -35.79 -10.75
CA PHE A 267 -23.98 -37.22 -10.75
C PHE A 267 -25.46 -37.53 -10.55
N TRP A 268 -26.13 -36.81 -9.65
CA TRP A 268 -27.57 -36.98 -9.43
C TRP A 268 -28.37 -36.67 -10.70
N ARG A 269 -28.06 -35.56 -11.38
CA ARG A 269 -28.73 -35.15 -12.61
C ARG A 269 -28.51 -36.13 -13.77
N GLU A 270 -27.28 -36.58 -13.96
CA GLU A 270 -26.89 -37.36 -15.15
C GLU A 270 -27.12 -38.87 -14.99
N PHE A 271 -27.08 -39.40 -13.76
CA PHE A 271 -27.26 -40.85 -13.50
C PHE A 271 -28.53 -41.21 -12.71
N GLY A 272 -29.23 -40.23 -12.14
CA GLY A 272 -30.31 -40.47 -11.19
C GLY A 272 -29.83 -40.92 -9.81
N LEU A 273 -30.71 -40.83 -8.80
CA LEU A 273 -30.34 -40.96 -7.38
C LEU A 273 -29.61 -42.27 -7.04
N ARG A 274 -30.12 -43.43 -7.50
CA ARG A 274 -29.56 -44.74 -7.15
C ARG A 274 -28.15 -44.96 -7.70
N LYS A 275 -27.93 -44.68 -8.99
CA LYS A 275 -26.63 -44.88 -9.65
C LYS A 275 -25.63 -43.81 -9.19
N ALA A 276 -26.07 -42.57 -8.99
CA ALA A 276 -25.25 -41.51 -8.38
C ALA A 276 -24.74 -41.91 -7.00
N PHE A 277 -25.62 -42.38 -6.11
CA PHE A 277 -25.24 -42.84 -4.77
C PHE A 277 -24.23 -43.99 -4.81
N GLY A 278 -24.38 -44.92 -5.77
CA GLY A 278 -23.44 -46.03 -5.99
C GLY A 278 -22.00 -45.57 -6.21
N TYR A 279 -21.78 -44.50 -6.98
CA TYR A 279 -20.45 -43.91 -7.18
C TYR A 279 -20.03 -42.99 -6.03
N LEU A 280 -20.91 -42.07 -5.63
CA LEU A 280 -20.60 -41.01 -4.67
C LEU A 280 -20.22 -41.55 -3.29
N LYS A 281 -20.82 -42.65 -2.83
CA LYS A 281 -20.45 -43.24 -1.53
C LYS A 281 -18.98 -43.68 -1.46
N TRP A 282 -18.45 -44.21 -2.56
CA TRP A 282 -17.06 -44.66 -2.64
C TRP A 282 -16.11 -43.49 -2.85
N ILE A 283 -16.48 -42.54 -3.72
CA ILE A 283 -15.72 -41.30 -3.92
C ILE A 283 -15.59 -40.56 -2.59
N ALA A 284 -16.70 -40.38 -1.87
CA ALA A 284 -16.75 -39.72 -0.57
C ALA A 284 -16.01 -40.49 0.52
N GLY A 285 -16.13 -41.82 0.57
CA GLY A 285 -15.38 -42.63 1.54
C GLY A 285 -13.87 -42.53 1.36
N ILE A 286 -13.39 -42.56 0.11
CA ILE A 286 -11.96 -42.45 -0.21
C ILE A 286 -11.46 -41.03 0.02
N SER A 287 -12.21 -40.00 -0.40
CA SER A 287 -11.82 -38.62 -0.15
C SER A 287 -11.81 -38.30 1.34
N ALA A 288 -12.76 -38.86 2.11
CA ALA A 288 -12.82 -38.72 3.56
C ALA A 288 -11.60 -39.35 4.24
N ALA A 289 -11.15 -40.54 3.81
CA ALA A 289 -9.96 -41.17 4.37
C ALA A 289 -8.69 -40.31 4.22
N VAL A 290 -8.62 -39.47 3.19
CA VAL A 290 -7.52 -38.53 2.94
C VAL A 290 -7.72 -37.22 3.71
N PHE A 291 -8.93 -36.65 3.68
CA PHE A 291 -9.19 -35.27 4.15
C PHE A 291 -9.64 -35.18 5.62
N VAL A 292 -10.44 -36.14 6.11
CA VAL A 292 -10.98 -36.10 7.48
C VAL A 292 -9.90 -36.09 8.58
N PRO A 293 -8.73 -36.76 8.44
CA PRO A 293 -7.65 -36.61 9.43
C PRO A 293 -7.25 -35.15 9.69
N TRP A 294 -7.26 -34.30 8.66
CA TRP A 294 -6.99 -32.87 8.80
C TRP A 294 -8.11 -32.15 9.58
N LEU A 295 -9.38 -32.46 9.30
CA LEU A 295 -10.51 -31.90 10.04
C LEU A 295 -10.51 -32.31 11.51
N ILE A 296 -10.16 -33.57 11.79
CA ILE A 296 -10.00 -34.09 13.16
C ILE A 296 -8.89 -33.33 13.89
N ARG A 297 -7.73 -33.12 13.23
CA ARG A 297 -6.65 -32.29 13.79
C ARG A 297 -7.17 -30.89 14.13
N ASN A 298 -7.92 -30.26 13.23
CA ASN A 298 -8.45 -28.92 13.49
C ASN A 298 -9.47 -28.90 14.64
N LEU A 299 -10.31 -29.92 14.78
CA LEU A 299 -11.20 -30.04 15.95
C LEU A 299 -10.42 -30.10 17.27
N PHE A 300 -9.31 -30.85 17.31
CA PHE A 300 -8.47 -30.93 18.52
C PHE A 300 -7.67 -29.66 18.80
N VAL A 301 -7.21 -28.95 17.75
CA VAL A 301 -6.36 -27.76 17.90
C VAL A 301 -7.17 -26.48 18.09
N TYR A 302 -8.26 -26.31 17.34
CA TYR A 302 -9.03 -25.06 17.28
C TYR A 302 -10.42 -25.17 17.92
N GLY A 303 -10.87 -26.38 18.30
CA GLY A 303 -12.25 -26.61 18.75
C GLY A 303 -13.29 -26.62 17.64
N ASP A 304 -12.89 -26.39 16.38
CA ASP A 304 -13.75 -26.46 15.20
C ASP A 304 -13.03 -27.11 14.00
N ALA A 305 -13.77 -27.78 13.12
CA ALA A 305 -13.18 -28.57 12.03
C ALA A 305 -12.47 -27.72 10.95
N THR A 306 -12.75 -26.42 10.88
CA THR A 306 -12.29 -25.53 9.82
C THR A 306 -11.16 -24.59 10.25
N GLY A 307 -11.02 -24.34 11.56
CA GLY A 307 -10.16 -23.30 12.12
C GLY A 307 -10.67 -21.87 11.90
N GLN A 308 -11.85 -21.69 11.29
CA GLN A 308 -12.37 -20.37 10.92
C GLN A 308 -12.70 -19.50 12.13
N SER A 309 -13.09 -20.09 13.25
CA SER A 309 -13.36 -19.33 14.48
C SER A 309 -12.13 -18.54 14.93
N THR A 310 -10.97 -19.20 14.93
CA THR A 310 -9.68 -18.59 15.26
C THR A 310 -9.28 -17.55 14.21
N MET A 311 -9.43 -17.87 12.92
CA MET A 311 -9.12 -16.93 11.84
C MET A 311 -9.97 -15.65 11.90
N SER A 312 -11.26 -15.77 12.23
CA SER A 312 -12.16 -14.63 12.35
C SER A 312 -11.76 -13.66 13.46
N ARG A 313 -11.07 -14.15 14.50
CA ARG A 313 -10.51 -13.30 15.57
C ARG A 313 -9.38 -12.41 15.06
N PHE A 314 -8.50 -12.95 14.21
CA PHE A 314 -7.37 -12.22 13.65
C PHE A 314 -7.79 -11.37 12.44
N LEU A 315 -8.24 -12.01 11.37
CA LEU A 315 -8.57 -11.34 10.11
C LEU A 315 -9.91 -10.60 10.13
N GLY A 316 -10.80 -10.89 11.08
CA GLY A 316 -12.08 -10.17 11.20
C GLY A 316 -11.92 -8.69 11.56
N THR A 317 -10.77 -8.29 12.08
CA THR A 317 -10.42 -6.89 12.34
C THR A 317 -10.17 -6.11 11.05
N PHE A 318 -9.73 -6.78 9.99
CA PHE A 318 -9.51 -6.22 8.65
C PHE A 318 -10.73 -6.43 7.75
N PHE A 319 -11.35 -7.61 7.85
CA PHE A 319 -12.48 -8.04 7.03
C PHE A 319 -13.64 -8.46 7.94
N PRO A 320 -14.37 -7.49 8.51
CA PRO A 320 -15.48 -7.78 9.42
C PRO A 320 -16.57 -8.58 8.71
N ALA A 321 -17.18 -9.50 9.44
CA ALA A 321 -18.31 -10.28 8.96
C ALA A 321 -19.43 -9.35 8.49
N GLN A 322 -19.84 -9.52 7.23
CA GLN A 322 -20.89 -8.70 6.63
C GLN A 322 -22.25 -9.12 7.19
N ARG A 323 -22.98 -8.16 7.77
CA ARG A 323 -24.36 -8.34 8.25
C ARG A 323 -25.29 -7.50 7.38
N PHE A 324 -26.23 -8.16 6.72
CA PHE A 324 -27.18 -7.50 5.83
C PHE A 324 -28.49 -7.26 6.55
N VAL A 325 -28.94 -6.02 6.57
CA VAL A 325 -30.22 -5.60 7.17
C VAL A 325 -31.27 -5.34 6.09
N SER A 326 -30.85 -5.10 4.84
CA SER A 326 -31.75 -4.88 3.70
C SER A 326 -31.32 -5.62 2.42
N PRO A 327 -32.27 -5.92 1.51
CA PRO A 327 -31.94 -6.47 0.19
C PRO A 327 -31.03 -5.57 -0.65
N GLY A 328 -31.11 -4.25 -0.47
CA GLY A 328 -30.26 -3.28 -1.16
C GLY A 328 -28.78 -3.43 -0.78
N GLU A 329 -28.49 -3.70 0.49
CA GLU A 329 -27.11 -3.95 0.96
C GLU A 329 -26.54 -5.25 0.36
N VAL A 330 -27.36 -6.31 0.26
CA VAL A 330 -26.97 -7.57 -0.39
C VAL A 330 -26.58 -7.32 -1.86
N TRP A 331 -27.38 -6.53 -2.57
CA TRP A 331 -27.09 -6.14 -3.95
C TRP A 331 -25.79 -5.35 -4.05
N ASN A 332 -25.61 -4.31 -3.22
CA ASN A 332 -24.43 -3.45 -3.24
C ASN A 332 -23.15 -4.23 -2.91
N TYR A 333 -23.21 -5.11 -1.91
CA TYR A 333 -22.10 -6.01 -1.58
C TYR A 333 -21.79 -6.94 -2.74
N THR A 334 -22.79 -7.64 -3.27
CA THR A 334 -22.62 -8.59 -4.37
C THR A 334 -22.01 -7.89 -5.59
N TRP A 335 -22.53 -6.72 -5.97
CA TRP A 335 -22.01 -5.93 -7.08
C TRP A 335 -20.55 -5.50 -6.86
N THR A 336 -20.24 -4.96 -5.69
CA THR A 336 -18.89 -4.47 -5.36
C THR A 336 -17.87 -5.61 -5.30
N ALA A 337 -18.23 -6.70 -4.63
CA ALA A 337 -17.43 -7.91 -4.52
C ALA A 337 -17.18 -8.53 -5.90
N THR A 338 -18.22 -8.66 -6.73
CA THR A 338 -18.10 -9.20 -8.10
C THR A 338 -17.20 -8.33 -8.97
N ARG A 339 -17.40 -7.00 -8.94
CA ARG A 339 -16.55 -6.07 -9.69
C ARG A 339 -15.10 -6.22 -9.27
N HIS A 340 -14.83 -6.25 -7.97
CA HIS A 340 -13.48 -6.39 -7.46
C HIS A 340 -12.86 -7.73 -7.87
N MET A 341 -13.59 -8.82 -7.69
CA MET A 341 -13.18 -10.20 -8.02
C MET A 341 -12.88 -10.37 -9.52
N VAL A 342 -13.73 -9.84 -10.40
CA VAL A 342 -13.55 -9.93 -11.86
C VAL A 342 -12.29 -9.19 -12.32
N LEU A 343 -12.05 -7.99 -11.79
CA LEU A 343 -10.88 -7.19 -12.17
C LEU A 343 -9.59 -7.77 -11.61
N SER A 344 -9.59 -8.21 -10.35
CA SER A 344 -8.43 -8.88 -9.72
C SER A 344 -8.12 -10.23 -10.35
N TYR A 345 -9.14 -10.96 -10.79
CA TYR A 345 -8.95 -12.21 -11.53
C TYR A 345 -8.21 -11.98 -12.86
N ALA A 346 -8.56 -10.91 -13.58
CA ALA A 346 -7.98 -10.61 -14.89
C ALA A 346 -6.56 -10.03 -14.80
N TRP A 347 -6.33 -9.09 -13.88
CA TRP A 347 -5.12 -8.26 -13.85
C TRP A 347 -4.17 -8.56 -12.68
N GLY A 348 -4.64 -9.26 -11.64
CA GLY A 348 -3.84 -9.57 -10.46
C GLY A 348 -4.06 -8.58 -9.32
N GLU A 349 -3.53 -8.91 -8.14
CA GLU A 349 -3.64 -8.08 -6.93
C GLU A 349 -2.31 -7.41 -6.56
N PRO A 350 -2.31 -6.11 -6.21
CA PRO A 350 -3.49 -5.28 -5.99
C PRO A 350 -3.92 -4.52 -7.26
N VAL A 351 -5.22 -4.58 -7.60
CA VAL A 351 -5.79 -3.97 -8.82
C VAL A 351 -5.69 -2.43 -8.84
N TRP A 352 -5.48 -1.80 -7.69
CA TRP A 352 -5.35 -0.35 -7.58
C TRP A 352 -3.93 0.16 -7.86
N VAL A 353 -2.96 -0.73 -8.04
CA VAL A 353 -1.55 -0.39 -8.33
C VAL A 353 -1.31 -0.07 -9.80
N TRP A 354 -2.34 -0.10 -10.66
CA TRP A 354 -2.15 0.11 -12.09
C TRP A 354 -2.56 1.52 -12.51
N ALA A 355 -1.62 2.25 -13.13
CA ALA A 355 -1.82 3.60 -13.67
C ALA A 355 -3.01 3.70 -14.65
N TYR A 356 -3.39 2.59 -15.29
CA TYR A 356 -4.41 2.54 -16.37
C TYR A 356 -5.71 1.87 -15.94
N ARG A 357 -6.16 2.11 -14.70
CA ARG A 357 -7.35 1.48 -14.10
C ARG A 357 -8.59 1.56 -15.00
N ALA A 358 -8.86 2.69 -15.64
CA ALA A 358 -10.03 2.86 -16.51
C ALA A 358 -9.95 1.96 -17.76
N ALA A 359 -8.79 1.90 -18.43
CA ALA A 359 -8.60 1.05 -19.61
C ALA A 359 -8.75 -0.44 -19.25
N ASN A 360 -8.17 -0.86 -18.13
CA ASN A 360 -8.27 -2.23 -17.61
C ASN A 360 -9.72 -2.64 -17.31
N VAL A 361 -10.50 -1.71 -16.74
CA VAL A 361 -11.94 -1.89 -16.50
C VAL A 361 -12.69 -2.03 -17.82
N ILE A 362 -12.51 -1.08 -18.75
CA ILE A 362 -13.19 -1.08 -20.04
C ILE A 362 -12.90 -2.36 -20.82
N ALA A 363 -11.64 -2.80 -20.89
CA ALA A 363 -11.24 -3.99 -21.62
C ALA A 363 -11.92 -5.28 -21.09
N VAL A 364 -11.97 -5.47 -19.77
CA VAL A 364 -12.61 -6.65 -19.16
C VAL A 364 -14.11 -6.63 -19.38
N TYR A 365 -14.77 -5.49 -19.16
CA TYR A 365 -16.22 -5.39 -19.38
C TYR A 365 -16.60 -5.55 -20.85
N ALA A 366 -15.83 -4.97 -21.78
CA ALA A 366 -16.02 -5.17 -23.21
C ALA A 366 -15.91 -6.65 -23.59
N LEU A 367 -14.88 -7.36 -23.09
CA LEU A 367 -14.74 -8.80 -23.29
C LEU A 367 -15.96 -9.57 -22.78
N LEU A 368 -16.42 -9.27 -21.56
CA LEU A 368 -17.59 -9.94 -20.97
C LEU A 368 -18.87 -9.70 -21.78
N VAL A 369 -19.09 -8.49 -22.29
CA VAL A 369 -20.22 -8.16 -23.18
C VAL A 369 -20.15 -8.99 -24.47
N PHE A 370 -18.97 -9.08 -25.11
CA PHE A 370 -18.81 -9.90 -26.30
C PHE A 370 -19.04 -11.38 -26.03
N VAL A 371 -18.48 -11.92 -24.93
CA VAL A 371 -18.70 -13.30 -24.51
C VAL A 371 -20.19 -13.58 -24.31
N ALA A 372 -20.91 -12.69 -23.60
CA ALA A 372 -22.34 -12.81 -23.36
C ALA A 372 -23.14 -12.80 -24.68
N ALA A 373 -22.83 -11.89 -25.60
CA ALA A 373 -23.48 -11.83 -26.91
C ALA A 373 -23.31 -13.15 -27.71
N GLY A 374 -22.12 -13.74 -27.68
CA GLY A 374 -21.85 -15.03 -28.33
C GLY A 374 -22.63 -16.20 -27.70
N TRP A 375 -22.76 -16.22 -26.37
CA TRP A 375 -23.60 -17.19 -25.66
C TRP A 375 -25.09 -17.05 -26.00
N ILE A 376 -25.59 -15.82 -26.01
CA ILE A 376 -26.98 -15.51 -26.36
C ILE A 376 -27.28 -15.94 -27.81
N GLY A 377 -26.40 -15.57 -28.75
CA GLY A 377 -26.53 -15.96 -30.16
C GLY A 377 -26.58 -17.47 -30.36
N TRP A 378 -25.73 -18.22 -29.63
CA TRP A 378 -25.74 -19.70 -29.64
C TRP A 378 -27.07 -20.28 -29.15
N PHE A 379 -27.59 -19.75 -28.04
CA PHE A 379 -28.85 -20.21 -27.46
C PHE A 379 -30.03 -20.01 -28.43
N PHE A 380 -30.12 -18.82 -29.05
CA PHE A 380 -31.17 -18.50 -30.03
C PHE A 380 -31.06 -19.30 -31.32
N HIS A 381 -29.85 -19.43 -31.90
CA HIS A 381 -29.63 -20.22 -33.11
C HIS A 381 -30.12 -21.66 -32.90
N ARG A 382 -29.87 -22.22 -31.72
CA ARG A 382 -30.28 -23.58 -31.39
C ARG A 382 -31.78 -23.74 -31.13
N ARG A 383 -32.41 -22.76 -30.48
CA ARG A 383 -33.87 -22.75 -30.30
C ARG A 383 -34.56 -22.76 -31.67
N ARG A 384 -34.04 -22.00 -32.64
CA ARG A 384 -34.50 -22.00 -34.04
C ARG A 384 -34.30 -23.36 -34.74
N MET A 385 -33.13 -24.00 -34.58
CA MET A 385 -32.89 -25.33 -35.17
C MET A 385 -33.80 -26.41 -34.57
N ARG A 386 -34.11 -26.37 -33.27
CA ARG A 386 -35.08 -27.26 -32.63
C ARG A 386 -36.52 -27.01 -33.11
N ALA A 387 -36.90 -25.75 -33.32
CA ALA A 387 -38.23 -25.41 -33.86
C ALA A 387 -38.39 -25.90 -35.31
N ARG A 388 -37.33 -25.78 -36.12
CA ARG A 388 -37.31 -26.30 -37.50
C ARG A 388 -37.36 -27.82 -37.59
N SER A 389 -36.82 -28.54 -36.60
CA SER A 389 -36.89 -30.01 -36.56
C SER A 389 -38.22 -30.56 -36.03
N HIS A 390 -39.17 -29.71 -35.61
CA HIS A 390 -40.50 -30.10 -35.10
C HIS A 390 -41.65 -29.69 -36.04
N HIS A 391 -41.37 -29.20 -37.25
CA HIS A 391 -42.39 -29.06 -38.29
C HIS A 391 -42.45 -30.36 -39.11
N PRO A 392 -43.55 -31.15 -39.04
CA PRO A 392 -43.80 -32.18 -40.04
C PRO A 392 -44.19 -31.47 -41.34
N SER A 393 -43.41 -31.65 -42.40
CA SER A 393 -43.82 -31.28 -43.75
C SER A 393 -44.95 -32.20 -44.18
N ALA A 394 -46.19 -31.73 -44.03
CA ALA A 394 -47.34 -32.25 -44.76
C ALA A 394 -47.29 -31.74 -46.21
N GLU A 395 -47.75 -32.59 -47.12
CA GLU A 395 -48.01 -32.38 -48.55
C GLU A 395 -46.80 -32.37 -49.51
N ARG A 396 -46.57 -33.54 -50.13
CA ARG A 396 -46.95 -33.78 -51.54
C ARG A 396 -46.75 -35.26 -51.91
N ASP A 397 -47.86 -35.99 -51.98
CA ASP A 397 -48.00 -37.13 -52.90
C ASP A 397 -48.32 -36.58 -54.29
N ALA A 398 -47.58 -37.03 -55.30
CA ALA A 398 -48.11 -37.67 -56.52
C ALA A 398 -47.06 -37.70 -57.65
N GLY A 399 -46.63 -38.92 -58.00
CA GLY A 399 -46.26 -39.29 -59.37
C GLY A 399 -44.78 -39.48 -59.66
N GLY A 400 -44.39 -40.72 -60.01
CA GLY A 400 -43.21 -41.01 -60.82
C GLY A 400 -42.33 -42.13 -60.28
N ASP A 401 -42.27 -43.22 -61.02
CA ASP A 401 -41.45 -44.41 -60.84
C ASP A 401 -39.93 -44.17 -60.73
N ASP A 402 -39.26 -45.24 -60.32
CA ASP A 402 -37.87 -45.63 -60.62
C ASP A 402 -36.73 -45.29 -59.62
N ALA A 403 -36.25 -46.37 -58.99
CA ALA A 403 -34.84 -46.77 -58.86
C ALA A 403 -33.80 -45.83 -58.22
N GLU A 404 -34.18 -44.78 -57.48
CA GLU A 404 -33.21 -43.88 -56.82
C GLU A 404 -33.38 -43.76 -55.28
N SER A 405 -34.05 -44.73 -54.65
CA SER A 405 -34.37 -44.70 -53.20
C SER A 405 -33.45 -45.55 -52.31
N ALA A 406 -32.45 -46.24 -52.88
CA ALA A 406 -31.46 -47.01 -52.12
C ALA A 406 -30.21 -46.20 -51.73
N ASP A 407 -29.84 -45.16 -52.49
CA ASP A 407 -28.62 -44.38 -52.22
C ASP A 407 -28.83 -43.17 -51.28
N LEU A 408 -30.07 -42.71 -51.11
CA LEU A 408 -30.39 -41.61 -50.19
C LEU A 408 -30.61 -42.06 -48.73
N ALA A 409 -30.68 -43.38 -48.48
CA ALA A 409 -30.74 -43.93 -47.12
C ALA A 409 -29.38 -43.95 -46.42
N ASN A 410 -28.27 -43.85 -47.17
CA ASN A 410 -26.91 -44.01 -46.64
C ASN A 410 -26.21 -42.71 -46.24
N ASN A 411 -26.85 -41.54 -46.43
CA ASN A 411 -26.24 -40.23 -46.13
C ASN A 411 -26.95 -39.43 -45.02
N ARG A 412 -27.83 -40.07 -44.24
CA ARG A 412 -28.23 -39.54 -42.93
C ARG A 412 -27.09 -39.78 -41.95
N GLN A 413 -26.04 -38.98 -42.05
CA GLN A 413 -25.12 -38.73 -40.95
C GLN A 413 -25.95 -38.29 -39.75
N GLN A 414 -26.26 -39.25 -38.87
CA GLN A 414 -26.78 -38.96 -37.54
C GLN A 414 -25.81 -37.95 -36.90
N PRO A 415 -26.26 -36.75 -36.48
CA PRO A 415 -25.38 -35.82 -35.81
C PRO A 415 -24.96 -36.48 -34.49
N ALA A 416 -23.67 -36.83 -34.39
CA ALA A 416 -23.06 -37.36 -33.18
C ALA A 416 -23.57 -36.59 -31.94
N PRO A 417 -23.86 -37.27 -30.81
CA PRO A 417 -24.44 -36.63 -29.64
C PRO A 417 -23.54 -35.45 -29.23
N LEU A 418 -24.12 -34.24 -29.25
CA LEU A 418 -23.40 -32.98 -29.04
C LEU A 418 -22.91 -32.88 -27.58
N LEU A 419 -21.74 -33.45 -27.30
CA LEU A 419 -20.99 -33.39 -26.03
C LEU A 419 -20.78 -31.95 -25.49
N GLU A 420 -20.94 -30.94 -26.36
CA GLU A 420 -20.88 -29.54 -25.98
C GLU A 420 -21.91 -29.15 -24.92
N ARG A 421 -23.14 -29.70 -24.94
CA ARG A 421 -24.18 -29.33 -23.96
C ARG A 421 -23.86 -29.80 -22.55
N PRO A 422 -23.69 -31.12 -22.34
CA PRO A 422 -23.36 -31.63 -21.01
C PRO A 422 -22.05 -31.01 -20.51
N GLY A 423 -21.06 -30.87 -21.40
CA GLY A 423 -19.76 -30.30 -21.06
C GLY A 423 -19.81 -28.84 -20.60
N MET A 424 -20.52 -27.99 -21.34
CA MET A 424 -20.68 -26.58 -20.97
C MET A 424 -21.57 -26.39 -19.74
N TRP A 425 -22.55 -27.28 -19.52
CA TRP A 425 -23.31 -27.33 -18.27
C TRP A 425 -22.35 -27.56 -17.09
N VAL A 426 -21.37 -28.46 -17.20
CA VAL A 426 -20.47 -28.81 -16.07
C VAL A 426 -19.62 -27.62 -15.73
N CYS A 427 -19.04 -26.99 -16.75
CA CYS A 427 -18.26 -25.77 -16.57
C CYS A 427 -19.11 -24.66 -15.93
N GLY A 428 -20.32 -24.42 -16.44
CA GLY A 428 -21.23 -23.40 -15.93
C GLY A 428 -21.66 -23.62 -14.49
N LEU A 429 -22.05 -24.85 -14.12
CA LEU A 429 -22.41 -25.16 -12.73
C LEU A 429 -21.19 -25.02 -11.81
N THR A 430 -20.02 -25.49 -12.23
CA THR A 430 -18.80 -25.42 -11.42
C THR A 430 -18.45 -23.96 -11.09
N VAL A 431 -18.50 -23.07 -12.08
CA VAL A 431 -18.28 -21.63 -11.89
C VAL A 431 -19.35 -21.04 -10.97
N LEU A 432 -20.64 -21.34 -11.21
CA LEU A 432 -21.75 -20.78 -10.42
C LEU A 432 -21.69 -21.19 -8.95
N VAL A 433 -21.56 -22.48 -8.66
CA VAL A 433 -21.54 -22.99 -7.28
C VAL A 433 -20.30 -22.47 -6.53
N SER A 434 -19.14 -22.45 -7.19
CA SER A 434 -17.92 -21.92 -6.56
C SER A 434 -18.01 -20.41 -6.33
N TYR A 435 -18.60 -19.66 -7.25
CA TYR A 435 -18.85 -18.23 -7.08
C TYR A 435 -19.81 -17.95 -5.92
N LEU A 436 -20.93 -18.68 -5.84
CA LEU A 436 -21.88 -18.54 -4.72
C LEU A 436 -21.22 -18.91 -3.38
N PHE A 437 -20.40 -19.96 -3.36
CA PHE A 437 -19.63 -20.35 -2.19
C PHE A 437 -18.70 -19.22 -1.72
N LEU A 438 -18.03 -18.53 -2.65
CA LEU A 438 -17.16 -17.39 -2.36
C LEU A 438 -17.90 -16.13 -1.90
N LEU A 439 -19.11 -15.89 -2.39
CA LEU A 439 -19.93 -14.77 -1.92
C LEU A 439 -20.39 -14.96 -0.46
N VAL A 440 -20.60 -16.21 -0.06
CA VAL A 440 -21.08 -16.57 1.28
C VAL A 440 -19.95 -16.65 2.30
N LEU A 441 -18.74 -17.06 1.90
CA LEU A 441 -17.58 -17.21 2.80
C LEU A 441 -17.32 -15.98 3.71
N PRO A 442 -17.35 -14.72 3.22
CA PRO A 442 -17.15 -13.53 4.06
C PRO A 442 -18.25 -13.24 5.07
N MET A 443 -19.43 -13.87 4.94
CA MET A 443 -20.47 -13.81 5.99
C MET A 443 -19.99 -14.48 7.29
N LEU A 444 -18.97 -15.34 7.20
CA LEU A 444 -18.30 -15.96 8.35
C LEU A 444 -17.20 -15.05 8.96
N GLY A 445 -16.87 -13.93 8.31
CA GLY A 445 -15.80 -13.01 8.72
C GLY A 445 -14.39 -13.49 8.36
N GLY A 446 -13.43 -12.57 8.28
CA GLY A 446 -12.00 -12.89 8.15
C GLY A 446 -11.50 -13.22 6.73
N ILE A 447 -12.32 -13.02 5.68
CA ILE A 447 -11.94 -13.29 4.29
C ILE A 447 -12.41 -12.16 3.37
N ALA A 448 -11.50 -11.61 2.56
CA ALA A 448 -11.85 -10.66 1.49
C ALA A 448 -12.37 -11.39 0.24
N VAL A 449 -13.31 -10.78 -0.52
CA VAL A 449 -13.71 -11.33 -1.83
C VAL A 449 -12.75 -10.87 -2.90
N VAL A 450 -11.82 -11.74 -3.28
CA VAL A 450 -10.76 -11.42 -4.24
C VAL A 450 -10.69 -12.43 -5.37
N GLY A 451 -10.21 -11.97 -6.53
CA GLY A 451 -10.24 -12.69 -7.79
C GLY A 451 -9.46 -13.98 -7.76
N ARG A 452 -8.38 -14.04 -6.97
CA ARG A 452 -7.53 -15.22 -6.90
C ARG A 452 -8.26 -16.49 -6.44
N TYR A 453 -9.32 -16.35 -5.65
CA TYR A 453 -10.13 -17.48 -5.21
C TYR A 453 -10.97 -18.12 -6.32
N MET A 454 -11.12 -17.48 -7.48
CA MET A 454 -11.77 -18.08 -8.64
C MET A 454 -10.82 -18.90 -9.52
N TYR A 455 -9.51 -18.90 -9.27
CA TYR A 455 -8.56 -19.68 -10.07
C TYR A 455 -8.74 -21.21 -10.03
N PRO A 456 -9.25 -21.85 -8.95
CA PRO A 456 -9.68 -23.26 -8.99
C PRO A 456 -10.67 -23.59 -10.10
N VAL A 457 -11.50 -22.63 -10.53
CA VAL A 457 -12.46 -22.82 -11.63
C VAL A 457 -12.02 -22.15 -12.94
N SER A 458 -10.79 -21.65 -13.01
CA SER A 458 -10.28 -20.89 -14.16
C SER A 458 -10.29 -21.68 -15.47
N ALA A 459 -10.11 -23.01 -15.44
CA ALA A 459 -10.20 -23.84 -16.63
C ALA A 459 -11.62 -23.85 -17.23
N ALA A 460 -12.65 -23.89 -16.38
CA ALA A 460 -14.04 -23.75 -16.81
C ALA A 460 -14.33 -22.33 -17.34
N VAL A 461 -13.81 -21.30 -16.68
CA VAL A 461 -13.92 -19.90 -17.13
C VAL A 461 -13.26 -19.72 -18.49
N ALA A 462 -12.03 -20.21 -18.67
CA ALA A 462 -11.27 -20.13 -19.92
C ALA A 462 -12.02 -20.78 -21.10
N VAL A 463 -12.58 -21.97 -20.87
CA VAL A 463 -13.42 -22.67 -21.86
C VAL A 463 -14.69 -21.87 -22.15
N GLY A 464 -15.38 -21.36 -21.12
CA GLY A 464 -16.61 -20.56 -21.25
C GLY A 464 -16.41 -19.26 -22.03
N VAL A 465 -15.35 -18.51 -21.70
CA VAL A 465 -14.96 -17.26 -22.37
C VAL A 465 -14.59 -17.53 -23.82
N THR A 466 -13.71 -18.50 -24.07
CA THR A 466 -13.30 -18.86 -25.44
C THR A 466 -14.49 -19.32 -26.28
N PHE A 467 -15.37 -20.14 -25.70
CA PHE A 467 -16.57 -20.64 -26.37
C PHE A 467 -17.54 -19.52 -26.77
N GLY A 468 -17.78 -18.57 -25.87
CA GLY A 468 -18.64 -17.40 -26.11
C GLY A 468 -18.02 -16.46 -27.14
N ALA A 469 -16.78 -16.04 -26.95
CA ALA A 469 -16.06 -15.16 -27.87
C ALA A 469 -15.98 -15.75 -29.29
N ALA A 470 -15.74 -17.06 -29.42
CA ALA A 470 -15.73 -17.75 -30.69
C ALA A 470 -17.09 -17.78 -31.41
N ARG A 471 -18.20 -17.40 -30.77
CA ARG A 471 -19.54 -17.45 -31.37
C ARG A 471 -20.12 -16.08 -31.69
N VAL A 472 -19.42 -15.00 -31.35
CA VAL A 472 -19.77 -13.63 -31.73
C VAL A 472 -19.71 -13.46 -33.25
N VAL A 473 -18.61 -13.92 -33.86
CA VAL A 473 -18.37 -13.76 -35.29
C VAL A 473 -18.75 -15.04 -36.03
N PRO A 474 -19.76 -15.02 -36.93
CA PRO A 474 -20.23 -16.21 -37.61
C PRO A 474 -19.23 -16.72 -38.67
N ARG A 475 -18.50 -15.82 -39.34
CA ARG A 475 -17.55 -16.19 -40.41
C ARG A 475 -16.22 -16.72 -39.84
N PRO A 476 -15.74 -17.92 -40.22
CA PRO A 476 -14.55 -18.55 -39.62
C PRO A 476 -13.26 -17.71 -39.72
N LYS A 477 -12.98 -17.09 -40.88
CA LYS A 477 -11.78 -16.26 -41.07
C LYS A 477 -11.80 -14.99 -40.20
N LEU A 478 -12.93 -14.28 -40.18
CA LEU A 478 -13.12 -13.09 -39.35
C LEU A 478 -13.09 -13.41 -37.86
N ARG A 479 -13.56 -14.60 -37.47
CA ARG A 479 -13.54 -15.07 -36.08
C ARG A 479 -12.12 -15.24 -35.55
N VAL A 480 -11.22 -15.82 -36.35
CA VAL A 480 -9.82 -15.95 -35.97
C VAL A 480 -9.18 -14.56 -35.83
N ALA A 481 -9.38 -13.67 -36.81
CA ALA A 481 -8.87 -12.29 -36.74
C ALA A 481 -9.36 -11.54 -35.50
N PHE A 482 -10.65 -11.66 -35.17
CA PHE A 482 -11.25 -11.05 -33.97
C PHE A 482 -10.62 -11.56 -32.68
N LEU A 483 -10.42 -12.87 -32.54
CA LEU A 483 -9.78 -13.46 -31.35
C LEU A 483 -8.31 -13.07 -31.24
N VAL A 484 -7.59 -12.99 -32.36
CA VAL A 484 -6.21 -12.49 -32.39
C VAL A 484 -6.16 -11.03 -31.96
N LEU A 485 -7.09 -10.18 -32.41
CA LEU A 485 -7.17 -8.78 -31.98
C LEU A 485 -7.39 -8.67 -30.45
N ILE A 486 -8.29 -9.47 -29.89
CA ILE A 486 -8.50 -9.53 -28.43
C ILE A 486 -7.20 -9.95 -27.72
N ALA A 487 -6.54 -10.99 -28.22
CA ALA A 487 -5.29 -11.47 -27.63
C ALA A 487 -4.17 -10.41 -27.67
N VAL A 488 -4.02 -9.70 -28.79
CA VAL A 488 -3.05 -8.59 -28.94
C VAL A 488 -3.39 -7.43 -27.99
N ALA A 489 -4.67 -7.08 -27.85
CA ALA A 489 -5.10 -6.02 -26.94
C ALA A 489 -4.79 -6.36 -25.48
N PHE A 490 -5.06 -7.59 -25.04
CA PHE A 490 -4.70 -8.04 -23.69
C PHE A 490 -3.18 -8.10 -23.50
N LEU A 491 -2.43 -8.58 -24.50
CA LEU A 491 -0.97 -8.59 -24.43
C LEU A 491 -0.39 -7.17 -24.30
N ALA A 492 -0.91 -6.21 -25.07
CA ALA A 492 -0.52 -4.81 -24.98
C ALA A 492 -0.82 -4.23 -23.59
N LEU A 493 -2.01 -4.49 -23.05
CA LEU A 493 -2.37 -4.08 -21.69
C LEU A 493 -1.47 -4.74 -20.63
N ASN A 494 -1.11 -6.02 -20.80
CA ASN A 494 -0.18 -6.69 -19.89
C ASN A 494 1.19 -6.00 -19.88
N VAL A 495 1.72 -5.62 -21.04
CA VAL A 495 2.99 -4.88 -21.16
C VAL A 495 2.87 -3.49 -20.50
N ILE A 496 1.81 -2.76 -20.80
CA ILE A 496 1.55 -1.42 -20.22
C ILE A 496 1.45 -1.51 -18.69
N ASN A 497 0.70 -2.48 -18.18
CA ASN A 497 0.57 -2.72 -16.75
C ASN A 497 1.90 -3.07 -16.12
N LEU A 498 2.70 -3.95 -16.74
CA LEU A 498 4.02 -4.34 -16.22
C LEU A 498 4.98 -3.15 -16.16
N VAL A 499 5.00 -2.30 -17.19
CA VAL A 499 5.81 -1.05 -17.19
C VAL A 499 5.31 -0.12 -16.09
N GLY A 500 4.01 0.14 -16.03
CA GLY A 500 3.42 1.00 -14.99
C GLY A 500 3.67 0.47 -13.57
N TRP A 501 3.68 -0.84 -13.38
CA TRP A 501 3.98 -1.45 -12.08
C TRP A 501 5.45 -1.35 -11.68
N ARG A 502 6.39 -1.32 -12.62
CA ARG A 502 7.79 -1.00 -12.30
C ARG A 502 7.90 0.41 -11.71
N ASP A 503 7.21 1.36 -12.35
CA ASP A 503 7.24 2.76 -11.94
C ASP A 503 6.42 2.98 -10.66
N MET A 504 5.39 2.17 -10.42
CA MET A 504 4.52 2.23 -9.23
C MET A 504 4.96 1.35 -8.05
N GLY A 505 5.89 0.42 -8.25
CA GLY A 505 6.58 -0.28 -7.16
C GLY A 505 7.30 0.69 -6.22
N LEU A 506 7.70 1.86 -6.76
CA LEU A 506 8.23 3.01 -6.02
C LEU A 506 7.13 3.90 -5.39
N THR A 507 5.86 3.75 -5.81
CA THR A 507 4.72 4.58 -5.36
C THR A 507 3.64 3.81 -4.59
N THR A 508 3.84 2.52 -4.26
CA THR A 508 2.86 1.70 -3.51
C THR A 508 3.16 1.56 -2.03
N SER A 509 4.40 1.76 -1.61
CA SER A 509 4.62 2.51 -0.37
C SER A 509 3.97 3.88 -0.62
N ARG A 510 3.08 4.34 0.27
CA ARG A 510 2.85 5.78 0.29
C ARG A 510 4.23 6.33 0.65
N VAL A 511 4.83 7.09 -0.24
CA VAL A 511 6.16 7.68 -0.03
C VAL A 511 5.93 9.18 0.08
N ALA A 512 6.16 9.71 1.28
CA ALA A 512 6.34 11.14 1.47
C ALA A 512 7.78 11.49 1.14
N ASP A 513 8.02 12.17 0.04
CA ASP A 513 9.29 12.80 -0.26
C ASP A 513 9.18 14.31 -0.06
N GLY A 514 10.28 14.94 0.34
CA GLY A 514 10.26 16.38 0.56
C GLY A 514 11.48 16.91 1.29
N ILE A 515 11.35 18.17 1.69
CA ILE A 515 12.36 18.93 2.40
C ILE A 515 11.70 19.51 3.64
N ALA A 516 12.37 19.41 4.78
CA ALA A 516 11.95 20.05 6.02
C ALA A 516 13.08 20.94 6.54
N TYR A 517 12.73 22.13 7.02
CA TYR A 517 13.66 22.99 7.75
C TYR A 517 13.35 22.94 9.24
N SER A 518 14.38 22.93 10.08
CA SER A 518 14.23 23.16 11.53
C SER A 518 14.95 24.44 11.92
N ASP A 519 14.24 25.29 12.66
CA ASP A 519 14.80 26.47 13.34
C ASP A 519 15.60 26.09 14.59
N GLY A 520 15.45 24.87 15.10
CA GLY A 520 16.16 24.39 16.29
C GLY A 520 15.71 25.08 17.58
N ALA A 521 16.08 24.49 18.72
CA ALA A 521 15.85 25.06 20.04
C ALA A 521 17.16 25.66 20.60
N THR A 522 17.07 26.75 21.37
CA THR A 522 18.25 27.40 21.97
C THR A 522 18.47 27.05 23.43
N ALA A 523 17.49 26.41 24.08
CA ALA A 523 17.59 25.94 25.46
C ALA A 523 16.68 24.73 25.71
N PRO A 524 17.07 23.80 26.61
CA PRO A 524 16.20 22.75 27.09
C PRO A 524 15.12 23.29 28.03
N SER A 525 13.96 22.64 28.05
CA SER A 525 12.80 23.01 28.85
C SER A 525 12.14 21.76 29.44
N THR A 526 11.50 21.91 30.60
CA THR A 526 10.66 20.88 31.21
C THR A 526 9.26 20.85 30.61
N VAL A 527 8.91 21.82 29.76
CA VAL A 527 7.62 21.86 29.05
C VAL A 527 7.78 22.30 27.61
N TRP A 528 7.08 21.62 26.70
CA TRP A 528 7.04 21.93 25.27
C TRP A 528 5.61 21.83 24.73
N TYR A 529 5.19 22.82 23.96
CA TYR A 529 3.86 22.90 23.36
C TYR A 529 3.91 22.82 21.84
N PHE A 530 2.95 22.07 21.29
CA PHE A 530 2.73 21.86 19.86
C PHE A 530 1.24 22.06 19.56
N ALA A 531 0.91 23.08 18.77
CA ALA A 531 -0.48 23.46 18.54
C ALA A 531 -1.16 22.60 17.46
N GLY A 532 -0.40 22.17 16.45
CA GLY A 532 -0.84 21.31 15.37
C GLY A 532 -0.48 19.83 15.55
N GLY A 533 -1.04 19.02 14.66
CA GLY A 533 -0.80 17.58 14.59
C GLY A 533 -1.98 16.83 14.00
N ARG A 534 -1.70 15.75 13.26
CA ARG A 534 -2.73 14.93 12.61
C ARG A 534 -2.26 13.48 12.43
N ASN A 535 -3.13 12.53 12.80
CA ASN A 535 -2.87 11.07 12.64
C ASN A 535 -3.93 10.38 11.76
N GLU A 536 -4.48 11.11 10.79
CA GLU A 536 -5.50 10.63 9.85
C GLU A 536 -5.23 11.11 8.43
N GLY A 537 -5.70 10.37 7.43
CA GLY A 537 -5.81 10.89 6.06
C GLY A 537 -4.50 10.90 5.28
N GLY A 538 -3.52 10.07 5.67
CA GLY A 538 -2.21 10.01 4.99
C GLY A 538 -1.08 10.70 5.75
N PHE A 539 -1.37 11.27 6.92
CA PHE A 539 -0.38 11.87 7.83
C PHE A 539 0.15 10.85 8.84
N THR A 540 1.43 10.97 9.16
CA THR A 540 2.11 10.27 10.26
C THR A 540 3.03 11.23 11.00
N GLN A 541 2.78 11.38 12.29
CA GLN A 541 3.50 12.27 13.18
C GLN A 541 4.42 11.50 14.14
N HIS A 542 5.59 12.08 14.36
CA HIS A 542 6.63 11.62 15.26
C HIS A 542 7.05 12.78 16.18
N PHE A 543 7.33 12.47 17.44
CA PHE A 543 8.05 13.35 18.35
C PHE A 543 9.43 12.78 18.63
N THR A 544 10.46 13.61 18.44
CA THR A 544 11.81 13.28 18.88
C THR A 544 12.14 14.10 20.12
N ILE A 545 12.45 13.41 21.22
CA ILE A 545 12.75 14.04 22.50
C ILE A 545 14.20 13.72 22.87
N LEU A 546 15.05 14.73 22.89
CA LEU A 546 16.46 14.64 23.29
C LEU A 546 16.59 14.99 24.77
N ASN A 547 17.30 14.16 25.52
CA ASN A 547 17.73 14.45 26.88
C ASN A 547 19.21 14.84 26.91
N PRO A 548 19.54 16.15 26.90
CA PRO A 548 20.92 16.61 27.04
C PRO A 548 21.41 16.62 28.50
N ALA A 549 20.54 16.31 29.47
CA ALA A 549 20.88 16.36 30.89
C ALA A 549 21.72 15.13 31.31
N PRO A 550 22.54 15.24 32.38
CA PRO A 550 23.29 14.11 32.92
C PRO A 550 22.41 13.13 33.72
N LEU A 551 21.13 13.45 33.92
CA LEU A 551 20.15 12.63 34.63
C LEU A 551 19.15 12.05 33.62
N ARG A 552 18.63 10.85 33.92
CA ARG A 552 17.54 10.24 33.16
C ARG A 552 16.31 11.13 33.22
N ALA A 553 15.67 11.33 32.07
CA ALA A 553 14.42 12.08 31.96
C ALA A 553 13.22 11.13 31.88
N THR A 554 12.16 11.50 32.56
CA THR A 554 10.80 10.98 32.34
C THR A 554 10.00 12.08 31.68
N ALA A 555 9.61 11.89 30.42
CA ALA A 555 8.79 12.84 29.66
C ALA A 555 7.39 12.26 29.41
N THR A 556 6.36 13.05 29.67
CA THR A 556 4.94 12.70 29.46
C THR A 556 4.35 13.57 28.36
N LEU A 557 3.96 12.93 27.26
CA LEU A 557 3.23 13.53 26.16
C LEU A 557 1.73 13.47 26.46
N ASN A 558 1.10 14.64 26.58
CA ASN A 558 -0.32 14.83 26.77
C ASN A 558 -0.95 15.22 25.42
N TYR A 559 -1.75 14.32 24.83
CA TYR A 559 -2.43 14.54 23.56
C TYR A 559 -3.82 15.12 23.77
N PHE A 560 -4.10 16.29 23.21
CA PHE A 560 -5.40 16.94 23.26
C PHE A 560 -6.17 16.67 21.96
N ILE A 561 -7.34 16.03 22.07
CA ILE A 561 -8.17 15.61 20.92
C ILE A 561 -9.63 16.02 21.17
N GLY A 562 -10.28 16.61 20.16
CA GLY A 562 -11.75 16.68 20.09
C GLY A 562 -12.50 17.39 21.22
N GLY A 563 -11.87 18.33 21.95
CA GLY A 563 -12.55 19.10 23.00
C GLY A 563 -12.61 18.43 24.38
N GLY A 564 -11.89 17.33 24.60
CA GLY A 564 -11.72 16.74 25.93
C GLY A 564 -11.54 15.22 25.91
N THR A 565 -10.28 14.78 25.93
CA THR A 565 -9.74 13.55 26.55
C THR A 565 -8.22 13.62 26.29
N VAL A 566 -7.41 13.54 27.35
CA VAL A 566 -5.95 13.55 27.27
C VAL A 566 -5.48 12.11 27.20
N SER A 567 -5.19 11.57 26.00
CA SER A 567 -4.35 10.36 25.95
C SER A 567 -2.96 10.76 26.43
N ARG A 568 -2.32 9.92 27.25
CA ARG A 568 -1.00 10.19 27.84
C ARG A 568 -0.03 9.10 27.47
N ARG A 569 1.19 9.51 27.14
CA ARG A 569 2.33 8.63 26.90
C ARG A 569 3.53 9.10 27.70
N SER A 570 3.99 8.33 28.66
CA SER A 570 5.22 8.60 29.42
C SER A 570 6.37 7.78 28.90
N VAL A 571 7.48 8.39 28.52
CA VAL A 571 8.72 7.77 28.03
C VAL A 571 9.88 8.08 28.97
N GLU A 572 10.76 7.11 29.15
CA GLU A 572 12.06 7.34 29.79
C GLU A 572 13.11 7.59 28.71
N ILE A 573 13.98 8.56 28.97
CA ILE A 573 15.02 8.99 28.04
C ILE A 573 16.34 9.03 28.82
N PRO A 574 17.28 8.11 28.55
CA PRO A 574 18.57 8.12 29.22
C PRO A 574 19.37 9.41 28.98
N PRO A 575 20.37 9.73 29.83
CA PRO A 575 21.27 10.86 29.62
C PRO A 575 21.99 10.80 28.28
N GLY A 576 22.01 11.90 27.53
CA GLY A 576 22.75 12.02 26.28
C GLY A 576 22.14 11.20 25.12
N GLU A 577 20.84 10.92 25.16
CA GLU A 577 20.15 10.17 24.12
C GLU A 577 18.83 10.83 23.72
N SER A 578 18.31 10.41 22.58
CA SER A 578 16.97 10.80 22.14
C SER A 578 16.06 9.61 21.88
N VAL A 579 14.77 9.84 22.12
CA VAL A 579 13.70 8.87 21.91
C VAL A 579 12.75 9.38 20.85
N ILE A 580 12.31 8.48 19.95
CA ILE A 580 11.32 8.79 18.92
C ILE A 580 9.98 8.12 19.26
N VAL A 581 8.92 8.92 19.36
CA VAL A 581 7.55 8.48 19.63
C VAL A 581 6.70 8.67 18.37
N ASN A 582 6.24 7.58 17.76
CA ASN A 582 5.26 7.62 16.67
C ASN A 582 3.84 7.76 17.26
N THR A 583 3.21 8.92 17.07
CA THR A 583 1.94 9.23 17.75
C THR A 583 0.76 8.36 17.31
N ARG A 584 0.86 7.74 16.12
CA ARG A 584 -0.19 6.91 15.53
C ARG A 584 -0.07 5.44 15.92
N LEU A 585 1.15 4.91 15.97
CA LEU A 585 1.44 3.48 16.10
C LEU A 585 1.93 3.08 17.49
N ASP A 586 2.25 4.04 18.37
CA ASP A 586 2.70 3.76 19.73
C ASP A 586 1.56 3.16 20.57
N ARG A 587 1.70 1.88 20.90
CA ARG A 587 0.72 1.10 21.65
C ARG A 587 0.80 1.30 23.15
N ALA A 588 1.86 1.93 23.66
CA ALA A 588 2.04 2.23 25.08
C ALA A 588 1.35 3.55 25.49
N GLY A 589 0.37 4.02 24.71
CA GLY A 589 -0.43 5.22 25.02
C GLY A 589 -0.34 6.34 23.98
N GLY A 590 0.00 6.05 22.72
CA GLY A 590 -0.10 7.02 21.62
C GLY A 590 -1.51 7.61 21.45
N ALA A 591 -1.64 8.64 20.63
CA ALA A 591 -2.93 9.26 20.33
C ALA A 591 -3.86 8.32 19.55
N GLY A 592 -3.29 7.42 18.73
CA GLY A 592 -4.05 6.56 17.83
C GLY A 592 -4.37 7.23 16.50
N ALA A 593 -5.00 6.48 15.59
CA ALA A 593 -5.39 6.97 14.26
C ALA A 593 -6.79 7.58 14.26
N GLY A 594 -7.07 8.46 13.29
CA GLY A 594 -8.42 9.04 13.09
C GLY A 594 -8.64 10.42 13.71
N HIS A 595 -7.57 11.17 13.93
CA HIS A 595 -7.62 12.51 14.51
C HIS A 595 -7.19 13.56 13.49
N LEU A 596 -8.12 14.43 13.09
CA LEU A 596 -7.92 15.55 12.15
C LEU A 596 -7.29 16.80 12.78
N SER A 597 -7.37 16.93 14.10
CA SER A 597 -6.82 18.03 14.88
C SER A 597 -6.35 17.49 16.23
N MET A 598 -5.06 17.68 16.52
CA MET A 598 -4.42 17.20 17.73
C MET A 598 -3.38 18.22 18.19
N GLY A 599 -3.47 18.65 19.44
CA GLY A 599 -2.41 19.42 20.10
C GLY A 599 -1.64 18.53 21.07
N THR A 600 -0.37 18.83 21.33
CA THR A 600 0.45 18.04 22.27
C THR A 600 1.19 18.95 23.25
N MET A 601 1.18 18.58 24.53
CA MET A 601 2.03 19.16 25.57
C MET A 601 2.96 18.08 26.11
N ILE A 602 4.26 18.31 26.08
CA ILE A 602 5.27 17.40 26.62
C ILE A 602 5.80 18.00 27.91
N GLU A 603 5.66 17.27 29.02
CA GLU A 603 6.16 17.65 30.34
C GLU A 603 7.27 16.69 30.75
N SER A 604 8.37 17.18 31.31
CA SER A 604 9.47 16.33 31.78
C SER A 604 9.96 16.74 33.17
N ASP A 605 10.40 15.76 33.95
CA ASP A 605 11.02 15.95 35.27
C ASP A 605 12.40 16.61 35.22
N VAL A 606 13.08 16.58 34.06
CA VAL A 606 14.32 17.31 33.78
C VAL A 606 14.23 18.07 32.45
N PRO A 607 15.04 19.12 32.22
CA PRO A 607 15.01 19.85 30.97
C PRO A 607 15.41 18.98 29.76
N VAL A 608 14.51 18.87 28.78
CA VAL A 608 14.70 18.13 27.51
C VAL A 608 14.50 19.05 26.31
N ILE A 609 14.76 18.56 25.11
CA ILE A 609 14.44 19.22 23.83
C ILE A 609 13.42 18.37 23.10
N ALA A 610 12.38 18.99 22.52
CA ALA A 610 11.39 18.29 21.72
C ALA A 610 11.19 18.92 20.34
N GLU A 611 11.25 18.10 19.29
CA GLU A 611 10.83 18.44 17.93
C GLU A 611 9.73 17.49 17.45
N ARG A 612 8.85 18.00 16.59
CA ARG A 612 7.80 17.23 15.93
C ARG A 612 8.12 17.10 14.45
N GLY A 613 8.27 15.88 13.96
CA GLY A 613 8.31 15.57 12.53
C GLY A 613 6.95 15.05 12.07
N GLU A 614 6.37 15.61 11.02
CA GLU A 614 5.18 15.04 10.37
C GLU A 614 5.48 14.82 8.89
N TYR A 615 5.11 13.64 8.40
CA TYR A 615 5.20 13.26 7.00
C TYR A 615 3.80 13.00 6.48
N PHE A 616 3.50 13.40 5.24
CA PHE A 616 2.18 13.20 4.66
C PHE A 616 2.17 12.84 3.18
N PHE A 617 1.31 11.87 2.83
CA PHE A 617 0.94 11.54 1.44
C PHE A 617 -0.60 11.46 1.34
N VAL A 618 -1.21 12.45 0.70
CA VAL A 618 -2.66 12.68 0.68
C VAL A 618 -3.15 12.75 -0.76
N SER A 619 -3.42 11.58 -1.35
CA SER A 619 -3.68 11.42 -2.79
C SER A 619 -4.90 12.20 -3.32
N ASP A 620 -5.94 12.37 -2.50
CA ASP A 620 -7.17 13.08 -2.90
C ASP A 620 -6.99 14.61 -2.92
N ARG A 621 -6.02 15.13 -2.17
CA ARG A 621 -5.66 16.55 -2.17
C ARG A 621 -4.40 16.86 -2.96
N GLY A 622 -3.66 15.85 -3.39
CA GLY A 622 -2.36 16.03 -4.07
C GLY A 622 -1.29 16.61 -3.16
N TRP A 623 -1.36 16.37 -1.84
CA TRP A 623 -0.32 16.79 -0.90
C TRP A 623 0.69 15.66 -0.71
N ASN A 624 1.96 16.00 -0.85
CA ASN A 624 3.09 15.13 -0.52
C ASN A 624 4.16 15.97 0.14
N GLY A 625 4.79 15.48 1.21
CA GLY A 625 5.84 16.25 1.90
C GLY A 625 5.92 15.95 3.38
N GLY A 626 6.49 16.89 4.13
CA GLY A 626 6.71 16.76 5.55
C GLY A 626 7.39 17.99 6.14
N SER A 627 7.32 18.13 7.45
CA SER A 627 7.85 19.28 8.17
C SER A 627 8.40 18.86 9.53
N ILE A 628 9.41 19.60 10.00
CA ILE A 628 9.98 19.44 11.34
C ILE A 628 9.87 20.78 12.05
N VAL A 629 9.32 20.78 13.25
CA VAL A 629 9.20 22.01 14.05
C VAL A 629 9.69 21.78 15.48
N ALA A 630 10.45 22.73 16.01
CA ALA A 630 10.76 22.77 17.44
C ALA A 630 9.53 23.21 18.24
N GLY A 631 9.28 22.54 19.36
CA GLY A 631 8.18 22.94 20.25
C GLY A 631 8.40 24.34 20.80
N ARG A 632 7.35 24.97 21.34
CA ARG A 632 7.50 26.22 22.09
C ARG A 632 7.56 25.95 23.60
N PRO A 633 8.52 26.52 24.34
CA PRO A 633 8.62 26.31 25.78
C PRO A 633 7.65 27.20 26.59
N ALA A 634 6.96 28.13 25.93
CA ALA A 634 6.01 29.04 26.55
C ALA A 634 4.80 29.30 25.64
N LEU A 635 3.67 29.59 26.26
CA LEU A 635 2.43 30.02 25.61
C LEU A 635 2.44 31.54 25.37
N THR A 636 1.69 32.02 24.38
CA THR A 636 1.59 33.44 24.05
C THR A 636 0.13 33.91 23.92
N SER A 637 -0.13 35.17 24.24
CA SER A 637 -1.41 35.83 23.98
C SER A 637 -1.46 36.53 22.62
N GLU A 638 -0.33 36.66 21.94
CA GLU A 638 -0.24 37.28 20.61
C GLU A 638 0.76 36.54 19.72
N GLY A 639 0.41 36.35 18.46
CA GLY A 639 1.24 35.65 17.48
C GLY A 639 1.07 36.20 16.08
N PHE A 640 2.14 36.16 15.30
CA PHE A 640 2.18 36.68 13.94
C PHE A 640 2.74 35.64 12.96
N PHE A 641 2.18 35.64 11.75
CA PHE A 641 2.61 34.84 10.60
C PHE A 641 2.71 35.76 9.38
N ALA A 642 3.93 35.96 8.86
CA ALA A 642 4.14 36.90 7.76
C ALA A 642 3.73 36.30 6.40
N ALA A 643 4.11 35.04 6.15
CA ALA A 643 3.69 34.30 4.96
C ALA A 643 2.34 33.61 5.17
N GLY A 644 1.66 33.34 4.06
CA GLY A 644 0.29 32.83 4.06
C GLY A 644 -0.36 32.97 2.69
N ARG A 645 -1.20 31.99 2.34
CA ARG A 645 -1.88 31.95 1.04
C ARG A 645 -3.04 30.98 1.05
N VAL A 646 -4.15 31.38 0.41
CA VAL A 646 -5.31 30.52 0.17
C VAL A 646 -5.65 30.43 -1.31
N GLY A 647 -6.19 29.27 -1.69
CA GLY A 647 -6.70 28.93 -3.01
C GLY A 647 -5.66 29.01 -4.15
N GLY A 648 -6.09 28.89 -5.40
CA GLY A 648 -5.17 28.57 -6.51
C GLY A 648 -4.35 27.28 -6.31
N GLY A 649 -4.85 26.36 -5.46
CA GLY A 649 -4.17 25.14 -4.99
C GLY A 649 -3.33 25.31 -3.70
N TRP A 650 -3.40 26.46 -3.04
CA TRP A 650 -2.88 26.70 -1.70
C TRP A 650 -3.92 26.41 -0.62
N SER A 651 -3.48 25.87 0.52
CA SER A 651 -4.31 25.65 1.70
C SER A 651 -3.53 26.05 2.94
N GLU A 652 -4.04 27.03 3.67
CA GLU A 652 -3.48 27.47 4.93
C GLU A 652 -4.40 27.07 6.08
N VAL A 653 -3.78 26.61 7.16
CA VAL A 653 -4.46 26.15 8.36
C VAL A 653 -3.78 26.78 9.57
N LEU A 654 -4.56 27.37 10.46
CA LEU A 654 -4.10 27.82 11.76
C LEU A 654 -4.50 26.79 12.81
N SER A 655 -3.56 26.42 13.67
CA SER A 655 -3.78 25.50 14.77
C SER A 655 -3.48 26.16 16.10
N PHE A 656 -4.35 25.90 17.06
CA PHE A 656 -4.30 26.44 18.41
C PHE A 656 -4.36 25.31 19.42
N LEU A 657 -3.54 25.38 20.47
CA LEU A 657 -3.67 24.52 21.63
C LEU A 657 -3.86 25.38 22.87
N ASN A 658 -5.00 25.18 23.53
CA ASN A 658 -5.27 25.71 24.86
C ASN A 658 -5.09 24.60 25.89
N PRO A 659 -3.93 24.52 26.58
CA PRO A 659 -3.71 23.53 27.62
C PRO A 659 -4.32 23.95 28.98
N GLY A 660 -4.75 25.20 29.10
CA GLY A 660 -5.28 25.78 30.34
C GLY A 660 -6.72 25.36 30.64
N ASP A 661 -7.15 25.73 31.84
CA ASP A 661 -8.49 25.40 32.37
C ASP A 661 -9.57 26.43 32.00
N GLU A 662 -9.17 27.56 31.40
CA GLU A 662 -10.09 28.61 30.92
C GLU A 662 -10.18 28.60 29.40
N SER A 663 -11.37 28.81 28.84
CA SER A 663 -11.57 28.93 27.40
C SER A 663 -10.91 30.20 26.86
N ALA A 664 -10.17 30.08 25.75
CA ALA A 664 -9.52 31.20 25.08
C ALA A 664 -10.43 31.81 24.01
N ARG A 665 -10.66 33.12 24.07
CA ARG A 665 -11.25 33.88 22.95
C ARG A 665 -10.11 34.32 22.04
N VAL A 666 -10.09 33.79 20.82
CA VAL A 666 -9.05 34.06 19.82
C VAL A 666 -9.60 34.94 18.72
N THR A 667 -8.98 36.09 18.52
CA THR A 667 -9.24 37.01 17.41
C THR A 667 -8.13 36.83 16.37
N ILE A 668 -8.51 36.57 15.13
CA ILE A 668 -7.62 36.40 13.99
C ILE A 668 -7.86 37.55 13.03
N GLU A 669 -6.81 38.33 12.77
CA GLU A 669 -6.79 39.41 11.80
C GLU A 669 -5.99 38.97 10.58
N TYR A 670 -6.66 38.89 9.43
CA TYR A 670 -6.07 38.59 8.13
C TYR A 670 -5.78 39.89 7.38
N LEU A 671 -4.54 40.09 6.96
CA LEU A 671 -4.11 41.21 6.14
C LEU A 671 -3.82 40.70 4.72
N ALA A 672 -4.72 40.98 3.77
CA ALA A 672 -4.68 40.48 2.40
C ALA A 672 -4.81 41.63 1.39
N ASP A 673 -3.77 41.92 0.60
CA ASP A 673 -3.78 42.90 -0.51
C ASP A 673 -4.56 44.20 -0.21
N GLY A 674 -4.19 44.88 0.88
CA GLY A 674 -4.80 46.16 1.29
C GLY A 674 -6.18 46.05 1.97
N ARG A 675 -6.68 44.83 2.19
CA ARG A 675 -7.89 44.53 2.96
C ARG A 675 -7.48 43.91 4.30
N THR A 676 -8.20 44.32 5.35
CA THR A 676 -8.13 43.66 6.66
C THR A 676 -9.44 42.96 6.93
N ARG A 677 -9.38 41.73 7.44
CA ARG A 677 -10.54 40.98 7.90
C ARG A 677 -10.30 40.38 9.26
N GLU A 678 -11.28 40.52 10.14
CA GLU A 678 -11.25 39.89 11.46
C GLU A 678 -12.21 38.69 11.53
N ALA A 679 -11.78 37.66 12.26
CA ALA A 679 -12.59 36.53 12.68
C ALA A 679 -12.34 36.26 14.16
N THR A 680 -13.36 35.77 14.88
CA THR A 680 -13.22 35.38 16.28
C THR A 680 -13.68 33.94 16.46
N LEU A 681 -12.94 33.15 17.22
CA LEU A 681 -13.34 31.82 17.67
C LEU A 681 -13.09 31.64 19.17
N VAL A 682 -13.72 30.63 19.74
CA VAL A 682 -13.44 30.18 21.11
C VAL A 682 -12.70 28.85 21.03
N VAL A 683 -11.55 28.77 21.68
CA VAL A 683 -10.80 27.53 21.89
C VAL A 683 -11.09 27.06 23.31
N PRO A 684 -11.90 26.00 23.51
CA PRO A 684 -12.24 25.51 24.83
C PRO A 684 -11.00 25.19 25.69
N ALA A 685 -11.18 25.19 27.01
CA ALA A 685 -10.17 24.68 27.94
C ALA A 685 -9.71 23.26 27.56
N ARG A 686 -8.43 22.96 27.74
CA ARG A 686 -7.81 21.65 27.46
C ARG A 686 -8.18 21.09 26.08
N SER A 687 -8.07 21.90 25.04
CA SER A 687 -8.47 21.48 23.69
C SER A 687 -7.61 22.06 22.59
N PRO A 688 -7.48 21.34 21.45
CA PRO A 688 -6.98 21.93 20.23
C PRO A 688 -8.12 22.59 19.44
N ALA A 689 -7.79 23.59 18.62
CA ALA A 689 -8.66 24.11 17.58
C ALA A 689 -7.88 24.24 16.26
N ARG A 690 -8.60 24.05 15.15
CA ARG A 690 -8.04 24.11 13.79
C ARG A 690 -8.95 24.98 12.94
N VAL A 691 -8.37 25.94 12.24
CA VAL A 691 -9.08 26.87 11.35
C VAL A 691 -8.50 26.70 9.94
N ASP A 692 -9.34 26.25 9.01
CA ASP A 692 -9.01 26.24 7.58
C ASP A 692 -9.30 27.64 7.02
N VAL A 693 -8.24 28.40 6.72
CA VAL A 693 -8.32 29.84 6.40
C VAL A 693 -9.15 30.08 5.14
N GLY A 694 -9.11 29.16 4.18
CA GLY A 694 -9.84 29.28 2.91
C GLY A 694 -11.33 28.86 2.97
N SER A 695 -11.80 28.35 4.11
CA SER A 695 -13.18 27.89 4.26
C SER A 695 -14.20 29.04 4.33
N ARG A 696 -15.49 28.75 4.11
CA ARG A 696 -16.54 29.77 4.29
C ARG A 696 -16.74 30.15 5.77
N ASP A 697 -16.46 29.20 6.65
CA ASP A 697 -16.70 29.28 8.09
C ASP A 697 -15.61 30.06 8.85
N SER A 698 -14.44 30.29 8.23
CA SER A 698 -13.41 31.22 8.74
C SER A 698 -13.76 32.69 8.51
N GLY A 699 -14.91 32.97 7.90
CA GLY A 699 -15.23 34.26 7.31
C GLY A 699 -14.54 34.41 5.95
N ALA A 700 -15.12 33.86 4.89
CA ALA A 700 -14.53 33.71 3.55
C ALA A 700 -13.72 34.90 2.94
N LEU A 701 -12.39 34.81 2.84
CA LEU A 701 -11.57 35.58 1.86
C LEU A 701 -11.67 35.02 0.42
N GLY A 702 -12.76 34.30 0.08
CA GLY A 702 -12.87 33.46 -1.11
C GLY A 702 -12.38 34.09 -2.44
N GLU A 703 -11.38 33.41 -3.02
CA GLU A 703 -10.69 33.45 -4.33
C GLU A 703 -10.97 34.54 -5.42
N PRO A 704 -9.91 34.94 -6.19
CA PRO A 704 -8.70 34.14 -6.39
C PRO A 704 -7.38 34.71 -5.84
N ALA A 705 -6.67 33.87 -5.07
CA ALA A 705 -5.24 33.86 -4.78
C ALA A 705 -4.68 34.98 -3.89
N ASP A 706 -5.38 35.36 -2.83
CA ASP A 706 -4.88 36.36 -1.88
C ASP A 706 -3.64 35.84 -1.12
N ARG A 707 -2.52 36.55 -1.27
CA ARG A 707 -1.40 36.50 -0.32
C ARG A 707 -1.85 37.17 0.96
N LEU A 708 -1.59 36.58 2.11
CA LEU A 708 -1.99 37.16 3.38
C LEU A 708 -0.91 37.06 4.47
N SER A 709 -0.98 37.98 5.43
CA SER A 709 -0.32 37.84 6.73
C SER A 709 -1.39 37.73 7.81
N VAL A 710 -1.06 37.08 8.92
CA VAL A 710 -2.00 36.81 10.00
C VAL A 710 -1.46 37.37 11.32
N ARG A 711 -2.31 38.10 12.03
CA ARG A 711 -2.13 38.42 13.45
C ARG A 711 -3.18 37.66 14.25
N VAL A 712 -2.76 37.05 15.34
CA VAL A 712 -3.63 36.33 16.27
C VAL A 712 -3.49 36.95 17.64
N GLN A 713 -4.62 37.24 18.27
CA GLN A 713 -4.71 37.69 19.66
C GLN A 713 -5.60 36.73 20.45
N SER A 714 -5.21 36.42 21.68
CA SER A 714 -5.92 35.50 22.56
C SER A 714 -6.13 36.11 23.94
N SER A 715 -7.31 35.88 24.52
CA SER A 715 -7.64 36.36 25.88
C SER A 715 -6.83 35.69 26.99
N VAL A 716 -6.28 34.50 26.74
CA VAL A 716 -5.36 33.77 27.63
C VAL A 716 -4.18 33.24 26.80
N PRO A 717 -2.99 33.01 27.38
CA PRO A 717 -1.86 32.44 26.66
C PRO A 717 -2.18 31.05 26.09
N ILE A 718 -1.92 30.83 24.80
CA ILE A 718 -2.09 29.56 24.08
C ILE A 718 -0.88 29.27 23.18
N ALA A 719 -0.77 28.05 22.67
CA ALA A 719 0.19 27.73 21.62
C ALA A 719 -0.47 27.94 20.24
N MET A 720 0.30 28.45 19.29
CA MET A 720 -0.18 28.85 17.96
C MET A 720 0.80 28.40 16.88
N GLU A 721 0.30 27.73 15.85
CA GLU A 721 1.07 27.29 14.68
C GLU A 721 0.28 27.49 13.39
N ARG A 722 1.00 27.68 12.28
CA ARG A 722 0.45 27.66 10.92
C ARG A 722 0.93 26.41 10.20
N GLN A 723 0.04 25.78 9.44
CA GLN A 723 0.39 24.84 8.39
C GLN A 723 0.05 25.42 7.03
N LEU A 724 0.99 25.39 6.09
CA LEU A 724 0.81 25.86 4.73
C LEU A 724 1.04 24.70 3.76
N TYR A 725 0.06 24.39 2.91
CA TYR A 725 0.13 23.33 1.93
C TYR A 725 -0.01 23.87 0.51
N ARG A 726 0.70 23.24 -0.42
CA ARG A 726 0.58 23.49 -1.85
C ARG A 726 0.22 22.21 -2.58
N SER A 727 -0.77 22.30 -3.46
CA SER A 727 -1.18 21.26 -4.40
C SER A 727 -1.28 21.85 -5.81
N GLY A 728 -0.66 21.22 -6.80
CA GLY A 728 -0.76 21.59 -8.20
C GLY A 728 0.09 20.67 -9.08
N ASP A 729 -0.12 20.72 -10.40
CA ASP A 729 0.53 19.85 -11.40
C ASP A 729 2.06 19.80 -11.33
N ARG A 730 2.69 20.77 -10.62
CA ARG A 730 4.14 20.92 -10.52
C ARG A 730 4.64 21.31 -9.12
N TYR A 731 3.78 21.32 -8.09
CA TYR A 731 4.13 21.59 -6.69
C TYR A 731 3.21 20.83 -5.74
N ALA A 732 3.78 19.95 -4.91
CA ALA A 732 3.11 19.29 -3.79
C ALA A 732 4.03 19.44 -2.58
N GLY A 733 3.51 19.90 -1.45
CA GLY A 733 4.39 20.24 -0.33
C GLY A 733 3.64 20.85 0.83
N GLY A 734 4.33 21.01 1.95
CA GLY A 734 3.80 21.80 3.03
C GLY A 734 4.70 21.89 4.25
N ASP A 735 4.63 23.03 4.90
CA ASP A 735 5.52 23.38 6.00
C ASP A 735 4.75 24.02 7.15
N TRP A 736 5.34 23.92 8.33
CA TRP A 736 4.75 24.31 9.60
C TRP A 736 5.61 25.32 10.32
N ALA A 737 4.99 26.42 10.72
CA ALA A 737 5.68 27.48 11.43
C ALA A 737 4.99 27.74 12.77
N PRO A 738 5.76 27.86 13.87
CA PRO A 738 5.23 28.42 15.10
C PRO A 738 5.06 29.94 14.97
N ALA A 739 4.16 30.52 15.78
CA ALA A 739 3.98 31.97 15.80
C ALA A 739 5.28 32.71 16.18
N SER A 740 5.47 33.87 15.56
CA SER A 740 6.58 34.78 15.78
C SER A 740 6.15 36.05 16.52
N ALA A 741 7.11 36.73 17.14
CA ALA A 741 6.95 38.07 17.70
C ALA A 741 7.67 39.11 16.81
N PRO A 742 7.22 40.38 16.78
CA PRO A 742 7.89 41.44 16.04
C PRO A 742 9.34 41.64 16.51
N SER A 743 10.24 41.91 15.56
CA SER A 743 11.66 42.20 15.83
C SER A 743 12.22 43.13 14.76
N PRO A 744 13.18 44.03 15.11
CA PRO A 744 13.90 44.81 14.12
C PRO A 744 15.04 44.03 13.45
N ASN A 745 15.43 42.86 13.96
CA ASN A 745 16.52 42.06 13.40
C ASN A 745 16.10 40.61 13.19
N TRP A 746 16.44 40.07 12.03
CA TRP A 746 16.14 38.70 11.62
C TRP A 746 17.34 38.11 10.88
N THR A 747 17.66 36.86 11.14
CA THR A 747 18.72 36.10 10.46
C THR A 747 18.17 34.79 9.97
N PHE A 748 18.43 34.48 8.70
CA PHE A 748 18.12 33.19 8.08
C PHE A 748 19.45 32.48 7.84
N PRO A 749 19.85 31.55 8.73
CA PRO A 749 21.17 30.91 8.69
C PRO A 749 21.36 29.98 7.48
N LEU A 750 20.28 29.62 6.79
CA LEU A 750 20.33 28.77 5.62
C LEU A 750 19.31 29.27 4.59
N VAL A 751 19.79 29.93 3.55
CA VAL A 751 19.02 30.30 2.36
C VAL A 751 19.64 29.60 1.15
N GLN A 752 18.83 28.82 0.44
CA GLN A 752 19.22 28.15 -0.80
C GLN A 752 18.57 28.90 -1.97
N SER A 753 19.38 29.35 -2.92
CA SER A 753 18.94 29.96 -4.19
C SER A 753 19.62 29.25 -5.36
N GLY A 754 19.05 29.32 -6.56
CA GLY A 754 19.68 28.81 -7.79
C GLY A 754 18.73 27.95 -8.61
N PRO A 755 19.23 27.16 -9.58
CA PRO A 755 18.39 26.28 -10.39
C PRO A 755 17.52 25.38 -9.49
N GLY A 756 16.21 25.60 -9.52
CA GLY A 756 15.26 24.84 -8.73
C GLY A 756 14.96 25.39 -7.33
N TYR A 757 15.62 26.44 -6.84
CA TYR A 757 15.30 27.05 -5.53
C TYR A 757 14.99 28.53 -5.69
N HIS A 758 13.77 28.92 -5.34
CA HIS A 758 13.28 30.29 -5.47
C HIS A 758 12.88 30.84 -4.08
N PRO A 759 13.84 31.41 -3.33
CA PRO A 759 13.59 32.00 -2.02
C PRO A 759 12.96 33.40 -2.13
N THR A 760 11.95 33.67 -1.31
CA THR A 760 11.28 34.96 -1.16
C THR A 760 11.23 35.32 0.32
N LEU A 761 11.74 36.51 0.67
CA LEU A 761 11.56 37.08 2.00
C LEU A 761 10.17 37.72 2.08
N VAL A 762 9.33 37.22 2.97
CA VAL A 762 8.00 37.78 3.25
C VAL A 762 8.06 38.56 4.55
N VAL A 763 7.78 39.85 4.47
CA VAL A 763 7.80 40.78 5.61
C VAL A 763 6.40 41.29 5.90
N MET A 764 5.95 41.13 7.14
CA MET A 764 4.78 41.82 7.67
C MET A 764 5.25 43.00 8.52
N ASN A 765 4.91 44.20 8.08
CA ASN A 765 5.08 45.43 8.85
C ASN A 765 3.76 45.76 9.56
N PRO A 766 3.63 45.48 10.87
CA PRO A 766 2.43 45.77 11.62
C PRO A 766 2.29 47.27 11.94
N SER A 767 3.29 48.10 11.65
CA SER A 767 3.20 49.54 11.87
C SER A 767 2.38 50.23 10.79
N GLY A 768 1.66 51.30 11.16
CA GLY A 768 0.91 52.14 10.21
C GLY A 768 1.79 53.04 9.32
N ALA A 769 3.11 52.92 9.38
CA ALA A 769 4.06 53.74 8.62
C ALA A 769 5.04 52.88 7.79
N PRO A 770 5.55 53.38 6.65
CA PRO A 770 6.57 52.68 5.86
C PRO A 770 7.93 52.72 6.55
N GLY A 771 8.71 51.64 6.42
CA GLY A 771 10.07 51.49 6.95
C GLY A 771 11.09 51.06 5.91
N GLU A 772 12.33 50.86 6.36
CA GLU A 772 13.46 50.44 5.52
C GLU A 772 14.12 49.18 6.08
N ALA A 773 14.44 48.25 5.19
CA ALA A 773 15.14 47.01 5.47
C ALA A 773 16.54 47.03 4.82
N ARG A 774 17.56 46.70 5.60
CA ARG A 774 18.93 46.44 5.15
C ARG A 774 19.17 44.94 5.14
N LEU A 775 19.30 44.36 3.95
CA LEU A 775 19.54 42.94 3.71
C LEU A 775 21.04 42.73 3.44
N ARG A 776 21.70 41.87 4.21
CA ARG A 776 23.09 41.45 4.00
C ARG A 776 23.17 39.97 3.68
N TYR A 777 23.83 39.67 2.56
CA TYR A 777 24.00 38.32 2.02
C TYR A 777 25.43 37.86 2.32
N HIS A 778 25.59 36.91 3.23
CA HIS A 778 26.90 36.33 3.56
C HIS A 778 27.09 35.06 2.74
N LEU A 779 27.91 35.18 1.69
CA LEU A 779 28.15 34.10 0.73
C LEU A 779 29.25 33.16 1.22
N GLY A 780 29.21 31.88 0.82
CA GLY A 780 30.24 30.89 1.16
C GLY A 780 31.66 31.21 0.67
N THR A 781 31.84 32.23 -0.17
CA THR A 781 33.15 32.77 -0.59
C THR A 781 33.75 33.77 0.43
N GLY A 782 33.04 34.07 1.52
CA GLY A 782 33.39 35.13 2.47
C GLY A 782 33.01 36.54 2.01
N LYS A 783 32.43 36.69 0.81
CA LYS A 783 31.92 37.97 0.30
C LYS A 783 30.59 38.30 0.98
N VAL A 784 30.42 39.58 1.34
CA VAL A 784 29.15 40.12 1.83
C VAL A 784 28.59 41.11 0.80
N GLU A 785 27.34 40.94 0.42
CA GLU A 785 26.59 41.90 -0.41
C GLU A 785 25.49 42.56 0.41
N GLU A 786 25.15 43.82 0.11
CA GLU A 786 24.12 44.57 0.84
C GLU A 786 23.08 45.15 -0.13
N ARG A 787 21.80 45.07 0.24
CA ARG A 787 20.66 45.64 -0.48
C ARG A 787 19.74 46.36 0.49
N LEU A 788 19.34 47.58 0.12
CA LEU A 788 18.29 48.32 0.83
C LEU A 788 16.93 48.06 0.16
N ALA A 789 15.88 47.94 0.94
CA ALA A 789 14.51 47.75 0.47
C ALA A 789 13.52 48.53 1.32
N GLN A 790 12.47 49.06 0.69
CA GLN A 790 11.37 49.71 1.39
C GLN A 790 10.34 48.68 1.85
N VAL A 791 9.81 48.88 3.05
CA VAL A 791 8.80 48.01 3.68
C VAL A 791 7.57 48.85 4.01
N PRO A 792 6.60 48.99 3.09
CA PRO A 792 5.34 49.66 3.39
C PRO A 792 4.58 48.98 4.54
N PRO A 793 3.58 49.65 5.15
CA PRO A 793 2.63 49.00 6.07
C PRO A 793 2.00 47.75 5.45
N GLY A 794 1.82 46.69 6.24
CA GLY A 794 1.25 45.42 5.77
C GLY A 794 2.29 44.45 5.23
N ARG A 795 1.93 43.68 4.19
CA ARG A 795 2.77 42.62 3.64
C ARG A 795 3.65 43.10 2.49
N THR A 796 4.92 42.71 2.50
CA THR A 796 5.90 42.94 1.42
C THR A 796 6.61 41.64 1.09
N ASP A 797 6.66 41.28 -0.19
CA ASP A 797 7.36 40.08 -0.67
C ASP A 797 8.57 40.52 -1.49
N MET A 798 9.76 40.11 -1.06
CA MET A 798 11.03 40.47 -1.68
C MET A 798 11.69 39.22 -2.25
N ASP A 799 11.87 39.22 -3.57
CA ASP A 799 12.67 38.18 -4.23
C ASP A 799 14.13 38.29 -3.78
N LEU A 800 14.67 37.16 -3.36
CA LEU A 800 16.05 36.99 -2.91
C LEU A 800 16.94 36.36 -3.99
N GLU A 801 16.45 36.19 -5.22
CA GLU A 801 17.30 35.83 -6.36
C GLU A 801 18.40 36.89 -6.54
N VAL A 802 19.64 36.49 -6.23
CA VAL A 802 20.82 37.33 -6.43
C VAL A 802 21.26 37.18 -7.89
N ALA A 803 21.14 38.24 -8.68
CA ALA A 803 21.62 38.27 -10.06
C ALA A 803 23.16 38.21 -10.08
N ALA A 804 23.73 37.05 -10.39
CA ALA A 804 25.18 36.92 -10.57
C ALA A 804 25.61 37.55 -11.91
N GLY A 805 26.34 38.67 -11.83
CA GLY A 805 27.08 39.21 -12.99
C GLY A 805 28.17 38.25 -13.47
N PRO A 806 28.69 38.43 -14.70
CA PRO A 806 29.74 37.56 -15.25
C PRO A 806 30.98 37.59 -14.35
N GLY A 807 31.38 36.43 -13.81
CA GLY A 807 32.55 36.28 -12.93
C GLY A 807 32.23 36.01 -11.46
N ILE A 808 30.96 36.07 -11.06
CA ILE A 808 30.48 35.47 -9.80
C ILE A 808 29.75 34.19 -10.22
N GLY A 809 30.31 33.03 -9.86
CA GLY A 809 29.75 31.74 -10.26
C GLY A 809 28.27 31.62 -9.86
N VAL A 810 27.55 30.77 -10.59
CA VAL A 810 26.20 30.30 -10.22
C VAL A 810 26.17 30.05 -8.70
N VAL A 811 25.34 30.78 -7.96
CA VAL A 811 25.13 30.49 -6.53
C VAL A 811 24.34 29.19 -6.48
N GLY A 812 25.04 28.06 -6.48
CA GLY A 812 24.53 26.74 -6.13
C GLY A 812 24.80 26.39 -4.67
N ALA A 813 25.45 27.29 -3.91
CA ALA A 813 25.80 27.09 -2.50
C ALA A 813 24.89 27.94 -1.58
N PRO A 814 24.47 27.40 -0.42
CA PRO A 814 23.64 28.14 0.54
C PRO A 814 24.37 29.38 1.08
N PHE A 815 23.60 30.39 1.47
CA PHE A 815 24.10 31.63 2.09
C PHE A 815 23.31 31.98 3.36
N VAL A 816 23.85 32.90 4.16
CA VAL A 816 23.14 33.47 5.32
C VAL A 816 22.59 34.83 4.93
N LEU A 817 21.33 35.08 5.29
CA LEU A 817 20.70 36.39 5.13
C LEU A 817 20.49 37.04 6.50
N GLU A 818 21.20 38.13 6.76
CA GLU A 818 20.88 39.04 7.87
C GLU A 818 19.96 40.17 7.37
N VAL A 819 18.90 40.48 8.10
CA VAL A 819 17.97 41.56 7.77
C VAL A 819 17.77 42.44 9.00
N ALA A 820 18.15 43.71 8.87
CA ALA A 820 17.95 44.74 9.87
C ALA A 820 16.91 45.74 9.38
N PHE A 821 15.91 46.03 10.20
CA PHE A 821 14.82 46.96 9.93
C PHE A 821 14.93 48.18 10.85
N ASP A 822 14.47 49.33 10.38
CA ASP A 822 14.38 50.56 11.19
C ASP A 822 13.25 50.52 12.24
N ARG A 823 12.47 49.44 12.27
CA ARG A 823 11.31 49.21 13.15
C ARG A 823 11.08 47.72 13.36
N GLU A 824 10.17 47.40 14.28
CA GLU A 824 9.75 46.01 14.50
C GLU A 824 8.84 45.51 13.37
N VAL A 825 9.23 44.40 12.77
CA VAL A 825 8.49 43.68 11.73
C VAL A 825 8.53 42.18 12.00
N ILE A 826 7.77 41.41 11.22
CA ILE A 826 7.84 39.95 11.21
C ILE A 826 8.37 39.52 9.85
N ALA A 827 9.35 38.63 9.83
CA ALA A 827 9.96 38.16 8.60
C ALA A 827 9.97 36.62 8.55
N GLU A 828 9.53 36.08 7.42
CA GLU A 828 9.57 34.65 7.11
C GLU A 828 10.19 34.43 5.73
N LEU A 829 10.79 33.27 5.53
CA LEU A 829 11.37 32.86 4.25
C LEU A 829 10.48 31.81 3.61
N GLU A 830 9.88 32.15 2.47
CA GLU A 830 9.17 31.20 1.61
C GLU A 830 10.14 30.70 0.53
N THR A 831 10.37 29.39 0.45
CA THR A 831 11.23 28.81 -0.60
C THR A 831 10.43 27.81 -1.42
N SER A 832 10.24 28.10 -2.70
CA SER A 832 9.69 27.14 -3.66
C SER A 832 10.81 26.28 -4.24
N VAL A 833 10.66 24.96 -4.17
CA VAL A 833 11.68 23.99 -4.63
C VAL A 833 11.20 23.19 -5.84
N ARG A 834 12.08 23.05 -6.82
CA ARG A 834 11.98 22.28 -8.07
C ARG A 834 13.36 21.76 -8.46
N ASP A 835 13.91 20.90 -7.62
CA ASP A 835 15.16 20.22 -7.94
C ASP A 835 14.86 18.87 -8.61
N SER A 836 15.81 18.33 -9.36
CA SER A 836 15.70 17.10 -10.16
C SER A 836 15.20 15.84 -9.41
N GLY A 837 15.13 15.89 -8.06
CA GLY A 837 14.51 14.87 -7.22
C GLY A 837 13.47 15.36 -6.21
N TYR A 838 13.21 16.67 -6.07
CA TYR A 838 12.29 17.21 -5.06
C TYR A 838 11.45 18.37 -5.59
N VAL A 839 10.17 18.33 -5.23
CA VAL A 839 9.23 19.40 -5.49
C VAL A 839 8.54 19.70 -4.17
N ASP A 840 8.80 20.87 -3.57
CA ASP A 840 8.29 21.19 -2.23
C ASP A 840 8.16 22.71 -2.01
N LEU A 841 7.67 23.08 -0.83
CA LEU A 841 7.53 24.43 -0.34
C LEU A 841 7.94 24.49 1.14
N LEU A 842 8.82 25.44 1.46
CA LEU A 842 9.20 25.79 2.83
C LEU A 842 8.66 27.19 3.17
N ALA A 843 8.22 27.40 4.40
CA ALA A 843 7.74 28.68 4.90
C ALA A 843 8.11 28.84 6.39
N GLN A 844 9.32 29.34 6.63
CA GLN A 844 9.98 29.30 7.94
C GLN A 844 10.22 30.69 8.54
N PRO A 845 10.08 30.86 9.86
CA PRO A 845 10.45 32.11 10.53
C PRO A 845 11.97 32.28 10.58
N GLY A 846 12.43 33.53 10.58
CA GLY A 846 13.85 33.83 10.83
C GLY A 846 14.20 33.74 12.32
N SER A 847 15.48 33.62 12.63
CA SER A 847 15.98 33.73 14.00
C SER A 847 16.23 35.20 14.34
N ASN A 848 15.70 35.69 15.47
CA ASN A 848 15.88 37.09 15.89
C ASN A 848 16.98 37.28 16.95
N ARG A 849 17.57 36.18 17.45
CA ARG A 849 18.66 36.20 18.42
C ARG A 849 19.66 35.08 18.15
N ALA A 850 20.95 35.39 18.27
CA ALA A 850 22.01 34.40 18.32
C ALA A 850 22.03 33.70 19.69
N SER A 851 22.57 32.49 19.75
CA SER A 851 22.69 31.69 20.97
C SER A 851 24.03 30.96 21.02
N GLU A 852 24.59 30.81 22.21
CA GLU A 852 25.77 29.95 22.46
C GLU A 852 25.41 28.47 22.30
N ARG A 853 24.13 28.11 22.41
CA ARG A 853 23.65 26.74 22.26
C ARG A 853 22.50 26.61 21.29
N TRP A 854 22.56 25.57 20.48
CA TRP A 854 21.48 25.14 19.58
C TRP A 854 21.29 23.63 19.67
N TYR A 855 20.04 23.19 19.58
CA TYR A 855 19.64 21.80 19.64
C TYR A 855 18.71 21.48 18.48
N PHE A 856 18.97 20.36 17.82
CA PHE A 856 18.14 19.83 16.75
C PHE A 856 17.84 18.36 17.03
N ALA A 857 16.67 18.08 17.60
CA ALA A 857 16.35 16.75 18.12
C ALA A 857 16.13 15.69 17.02
N THR A 858 15.48 16.03 15.92
CA THR A 858 15.05 15.08 14.87
C THR A 858 16.05 14.97 13.73
N GLY A 859 16.86 13.93 13.67
CA GLY A 859 17.73 13.70 12.52
C GLY A 859 17.96 12.24 12.19
N SER A 860 18.48 11.98 10.99
CA SER A 860 18.73 10.64 10.48
C SER A 860 19.81 10.65 9.40
N THR A 861 20.65 9.61 9.40
CA THR A 861 21.65 9.25 8.38
C THR A 861 21.25 7.95 7.66
N GLN A 862 19.96 7.60 7.71
CA GLN A 862 19.42 6.49 6.94
C GLN A 862 19.46 6.82 5.43
N PRO A 863 19.49 5.81 4.53
CA PRO A 863 19.74 6.03 3.09
C PRO A 863 18.67 6.88 2.40
N ASP A 864 17.51 7.00 3.05
CA ASP A 864 16.38 7.79 2.58
C ASP A 864 16.42 9.25 3.09
N PHE A 865 17.44 9.64 3.86
CA PHE A 865 17.59 10.96 4.46
C PHE A 865 18.95 11.56 4.15
N THR A 866 18.96 12.84 3.78
CA THR A 866 20.19 13.64 3.68
C THR A 866 20.01 14.91 4.48
N GLN A 867 21.01 15.31 5.27
CA GLN A 867 20.90 16.47 6.13
C GLN A 867 22.02 17.47 5.90
N ARG A 868 21.66 18.75 5.83
CA ARG A 868 22.58 19.87 5.78
C ARG A 868 22.33 20.81 6.94
N MET A 869 23.40 21.19 7.64
CA MET A 869 23.36 22.15 8.73
C MET A 869 24.27 23.33 8.42
N THR A 870 23.84 24.54 8.77
CA THR A 870 24.68 25.74 8.71
C THR A 870 24.87 26.30 10.10
N ILE A 871 26.07 26.84 10.35
CA ILE A 871 26.43 27.58 11.54
C ILE A 871 27.06 28.89 11.07
N PHE A 872 26.57 30.01 11.59
CA PHE A 872 27.06 31.33 11.26
C PHE A 872 27.64 31.99 12.51
N ASN A 873 28.89 32.47 12.40
CA ASN A 873 29.54 33.26 13.43
C ASN A 873 29.32 34.77 13.18
N PRO A 874 28.36 35.43 13.86
CA PRO A 874 28.12 36.87 13.70
C PRO A 874 29.16 37.73 14.44
N SER A 875 30.04 37.13 15.26
CA SER A 875 31.01 37.86 16.05
C SER A 875 32.15 38.44 15.19
N ARG A 876 32.85 39.42 15.74
CA ARG A 876 34.03 40.04 15.12
C ARG A 876 35.32 39.25 15.35
N ASP A 877 35.24 38.20 16.16
CA ASP A 877 36.39 37.40 16.58
C ASP A 877 36.25 35.95 16.07
N ALA A 878 37.38 35.26 15.99
CA ALA A 878 37.36 33.82 15.76
C ALA A 878 37.00 33.09 17.07
N GLN A 879 36.18 32.04 16.98
CA GLN A 879 35.70 31.28 18.14
C GLN A 879 35.65 29.77 17.87
N TRP A 880 35.64 28.97 18.93
CA TRP A 880 35.39 27.54 18.81
C TRP A 880 33.89 27.24 18.87
N VAL A 881 33.49 26.28 18.04
CA VAL A 881 32.16 25.70 18.03
C VAL A 881 32.31 24.20 18.18
N ARG A 882 31.70 23.64 19.23
CA ARG A 882 31.59 22.22 19.50
C ARG A 882 30.25 21.69 18.98
N ILE A 883 30.29 20.55 18.29
CA ILE A 883 29.12 19.88 17.75
C ILE A 883 29.09 18.48 18.34
N THR A 884 27.96 18.12 18.94
CA THR A 884 27.72 16.85 19.60
C THR A 884 26.59 16.12 18.89
N TYR A 885 26.84 14.88 18.47
CA TYR A 885 25.85 13.99 17.86
C TYR A 885 25.42 12.96 18.88
N PHE A 886 24.12 12.93 19.19
CA PHE A 886 23.50 11.97 20.10
C PHE A 886 22.79 10.88 19.30
N PRO A 887 23.16 9.61 19.47
CA PRO A 887 22.40 8.46 18.97
C PRO A 887 20.91 8.51 19.38
N GLY A 888 20.02 8.36 18.40
CA GLY A 888 18.58 8.21 18.62
C GLY A 888 18.13 6.76 18.53
N HIS A 889 17.06 6.42 19.24
CA HIS A 889 16.41 5.11 19.14
C HIS A 889 14.87 5.21 19.23
N PRO A 890 14.12 4.30 18.58
CA PRO A 890 12.67 4.24 18.74
C PRO A 890 12.27 3.94 20.19
N ALA A 891 11.22 4.58 20.69
CA ALA A 891 10.70 4.39 22.06
C ALA A 891 10.21 2.96 22.36
N THR A 892 10.12 2.11 21.35
CA THR A 892 9.68 0.72 21.46
C THR A 892 10.84 -0.28 21.59
N LEU A 893 12.11 0.16 21.49
CA LEU A 893 13.28 -0.74 21.58
C LEU A 893 13.97 -0.66 22.95
N PRO A 894 14.52 -1.79 23.46
CA PRO A 894 15.49 -1.75 24.53
C PRO A 894 16.80 -1.08 24.05
N THR A 895 17.33 -0.16 24.85
CA THR A 895 18.47 0.70 24.50
C THR A 895 19.79 -0.09 24.42
N VAL A 896 20.51 0.00 23.30
CA VAL A 896 21.95 -0.24 23.26
C VAL A 896 22.61 1.12 23.39
N HIS A 897 23.13 1.43 24.59
CA HIS A 897 23.83 2.69 24.84
C HIS A 897 24.96 2.89 23.82
N GLN A 898 24.87 3.98 23.06
CA GLN A 898 25.94 4.44 22.18
C GLN A 898 26.42 5.80 22.66
N ALA A 899 27.75 5.95 22.77
CA ALA A 899 28.33 7.20 23.23
C ALA A 899 28.08 8.32 22.19
N ALA A 900 27.82 9.53 22.69
CA ALA A 900 27.76 10.72 21.85
C ALA A 900 29.11 10.97 21.16
N VAL A 901 29.07 11.46 19.93
CA VAL A 901 30.26 11.83 19.16
C VAL A 901 30.43 13.34 19.20
N GLU A 902 31.58 13.82 19.63
CA GLU A 902 31.88 15.26 19.71
C GLU A 902 32.98 15.66 18.73
N LYS A 903 32.81 16.84 18.13
CA LYS A 903 33.86 17.52 17.35
C LYS A 903 33.91 19.00 17.68
N SER A 904 35.05 19.63 17.48
CA SER A 904 35.22 21.08 17.64
C SER A 904 35.84 21.67 16.39
N VAL A 905 35.28 22.78 15.92
CA VAL A 905 35.71 23.52 14.74
C VAL A 905 35.98 24.97 15.15
N LYS A 906 37.11 25.52 14.73
CA LYS A 906 37.39 26.94 14.92
C LYS A 906 36.82 27.71 13.74
N MET A 907 35.90 28.63 14.02
CA MET A 907 35.28 29.50 13.03
C MET A 907 35.88 30.90 13.12
N SER A 908 36.22 31.48 11.98
CA SER A 908 36.66 32.87 11.81
C SER A 908 35.48 33.82 11.97
N ALA A 909 35.77 35.10 12.20
CA ALA A 909 34.77 36.15 12.27
C ALA A 909 33.94 36.24 10.97
N GLY A 910 32.61 36.26 11.07
CA GLY A 910 31.72 36.29 9.92
C GLY A 910 31.66 35.00 9.08
N GLU A 911 32.30 33.91 9.53
CA GLU A 911 32.34 32.65 8.78
C GLU A 911 30.99 31.93 8.82
N VAL A 912 30.63 31.31 7.69
CA VAL A 912 29.50 30.38 7.54
C VAL A 912 30.05 28.97 7.35
N LEU A 913 29.87 28.11 8.34
CA LEU A 913 30.22 26.70 8.28
C LEU A 913 29.01 25.91 7.78
N THR A 914 29.18 25.13 6.71
CA THR A 914 28.17 24.18 6.22
C THR A 914 28.64 22.76 6.47
N ILE A 915 27.75 21.92 7.00
CA ILE A 915 28.03 20.53 7.37
C ILE A 915 27.02 19.63 6.63
N ASP A 916 27.54 18.70 5.85
CA ASP A 916 26.81 17.52 5.40
C ASP A 916 26.95 16.46 6.49
N VAL A 917 25.83 16.11 7.14
CA VAL A 917 25.85 15.22 8.31
C VAL A 917 26.15 13.77 7.89
N GLU A 918 25.77 13.37 6.67
CA GLU A 918 25.93 12.00 6.17
C GLU A 918 27.37 11.72 5.74
N ASN A 919 27.98 12.67 5.05
CA ASN A 919 29.36 12.56 4.52
C ASN A 919 30.42 13.12 5.48
N ASP A 920 30.05 13.39 6.72
CA ASP A 920 30.99 13.87 7.72
C ASP A 920 32.00 12.76 8.06
N ALA A 921 33.27 12.97 7.70
CA ALA A 921 34.34 12.00 7.89
C ALA A 921 34.60 11.63 9.37
N LEU A 922 34.01 12.37 10.31
CA LEU A 922 34.04 12.13 11.76
C LEU A 922 32.66 11.77 12.34
N GLY A 923 31.66 11.52 11.47
CA GLY A 923 30.24 11.39 11.82
C GLY A 923 29.83 10.08 12.47
N VAL A 924 28.54 10.00 12.77
CA VAL A 924 27.83 8.80 13.26
C VAL A 924 27.76 7.76 12.13
N GLY A 925 27.72 6.46 12.45
CA GLY A 925 27.67 5.41 11.42
C GLY A 925 26.44 5.56 10.49
N ALA A 926 26.55 5.08 9.24
CA ALA A 926 25.42 5.06 8.32
C ALA A 926 24.23 4.29 8.91
N ASN A 927 23.00 4.70 8.57
CA ASN A 927 21.75 4.09 9.00
C ASN A 927 21.32 4.36 10.45
N GLN A 928 21.52 5.59 10.93
CA GLN A 928 21.24 5.93 12.32
C GLN A 928 20.40 7.20 12.48
N ASP A 929 19.36 7.13 13.32
CA ASP A 929 18.66 8.31 13.83
C ASP A 929 19.52 9.02 14.87
N LEU A 930 19.49 10.36 14.89
CA LEU A 930 20.38 11.15 15.73
C LEU A 930 19.81 12.53 16.07
N SER A 931 20.31 13.11 17.15
CA SER A 931 20.09 14.51 17.51
C SER A 931 21.41 15.26 17.51
N VAL A 932 21.38 16.57 17.28
CA VAL A 932 22.57 17.43 17.24
C VAL A 932 22.48 18.51 18.29
N MET A 933 23.57 18.76 19.00
CA MET A 933 23.77 19.96 19.83
C MET A 933 24.99 20.72 19.34
N ILE A 934 24.88 22.04 19.31
CA ILE A 934 25.96 22.99 19.04
C ILE A 934 26.20 23.77 20.34
N ASP A 935 27.46 23.90 20.75
CA ASP A 935 27.92 24.70 21.89
C ASP A 935 29.08 25.58 21.39
N ALA A 936 28.95 26.90 21.49
CA ALA A 936 29.88 27.88 20.95
C ALA A 936 30.38 28.84 22.03
N ASP A 937 31.65 29.27 21.93
CA ASP A 937 32.26 30.20 22.90
C ASP A 937 31.55 31.56 22.94
N GLN A 938 30.95 31.97 21.81
CA GLN A 938 30.13 33.17 21.67
C GLN A 938 28.86 32.86 20.86
N PRO A 939 27.80 33.66 20.98
CA PRO A 939 26.54 33.43 20.27
C PRO A 939 26.70 33.26 18.75
N VAL A 940 26.11 32.19 18.21
CA VAL A 940 26.02 31.86 16.77
C VAL A 940 24.57 31.75 16.32
N PHE A 941 24.34 31.71 15.01
CA PHE A 941 23.08 31.27 14.42
C PHE A 941 23.26 29.90 13.79
N ALA A 942 22.26 29.02 13.89
CA ALA A 942 22.30 27.72 13.25
C ALA A 942 20.94 27.38 12.63
N GLY A 943 20.96 26.58 11.56
CA GLY A 943 19.75 26.07 10.92
C GLY A 943 20.02 24.71 10.27
N ARG A 944 18.97 23.90 10.12
CA ARG A 944 19.07 22.57 9.51
C ARG A 944 18.03 22.39 8.42
N MET A 945 18.45 21.81 7.31
CA MET A 945 17.60 21.31 6.24
C MET A 945 17.72 19.79 6.15
N LEU A 946 16.59 19.10 6.11
CA LEU A 946 16.46 17.66 5.98
C LEU A 946 15.75 17.33 4.68
N TYR A 947 16.40 16.55 3.83
CA TYR A 947 15.81 15.93 2.66
C TYR A 947 15.40 14.51 3.05
N PHE A 948 14.22 14.06 2.65
CA PHE A 948 13.72 12.75 3.05
C PHE A 948 12.90 12.05 1.95
N ILE A 949 12.90 10.72 2.01
CA ILE A 949 12.00 9.80 1.32
C ILE A 949 11.39 8.86 2.38
N HIS A 950 10.27 9.27 2.96
CA HIS A 950 9.60 8.57 4.03
C HIS A 950 8.56 7.57 3.50
N SER A 951 8.82 6.27 3.63
CA SER A 951 7.83 5.21 3.38
C SER A 951 6.89 5.05 4.58
N PHE A 952 5.60 5.29 4.39
CA PHE A 952 4.54 5.15 5.40
C PHE A 952 4.25 3.73 5.81
#